data_AF-A0A6J0JXC2-F1
#
_entry.id   AF-A0A6J0JXC2-F1
#
_cell.length_a   1.000
_cell.length_b   1.000
_cell.length_c   1.000
_cell.angle_alpha   90.00
_cell.angle_beta   90.00
_cell.angle_gamma   90.00
#
_symmetry.space_group_name_H-M   'P 1'
#
loop_
_entity.id
_entity.type
_entity.pdbx_description
1 polymer ?
#
loop_
_entity_poly.entity_id
_entity_poly.type
_entity_poly.pdbx_seq_one_letter_code
_entity_poly.pdbx_strand_id
1 'polypeptide(L)'
;MDGGDDMDSLFEGMELFTPSSSQFPDSTDNASAVLPPSEATLITAPSPAEATETMSEPLDEDMFSDLTIVSPVQHVAEAVTRPPPLPSSSSSSCVKRQVSRRKKRAGGLRIGYGRHEINDDEDNEDSVSQQSADSVSQLSDSVNQVTDSVSQQSADSVNQVTDSVSQLSADSVNQVTDSVSLLSDSVSQQSDQPLDSVKAQIEGKLTRARASAASVTSSRKSAIRKRRRASESLRLASKAHDELEKQLEEAIEAEDFDAAEKISESLAAAERDKLSLVALLRQAESDCDAVESKMEEVLLSQIAAEEESASLLRGFCTDAENEAESILEKADGFCVEEMVKWNSCCEDVEVRKVELDIESVIVDNVRLSLNDTLEGSVEQEMKEKEMLRKRKEHLSDELEELLALVKAKEKEIDENDSQIKAVEERINSVVSGYKELQTSMDKMFSDLQTGLSQVDAETEGLSRKKREVDEFVASEKERGAKLRELVSVSADEANEYEEVIKLRKTLMSYVSKTREERAKLVNIEEKLSEEVQRLQEEVSSTRESLKEQSSRKSIIQQNITSFMDKIMFIEKRMPELEAEKKVAASTRNFKEAGRIAAELKSLNLEKDKIQIETGQANSELEKAEQEIEETIKRLQELERLILSKETELSVSRFQRLRIDSGTAKAERSAALELSDLEEANLLLEEAQEAESEAEKLKLTCGLKQEGEEEEAKECFVSMELIATFGLKKLQELAESVPS
;
A
#
# COMPACT_ATOMS: atom_id res chain seq x y z
N MET A 1 20.43 -51.91 55.61
CA MET A 1 20.57 -50.48 55.93
C MET A 1 19.41 -49.77 55.23
N ASP A 2 18.16 -50.02 55.60
CA ASP A 2 17.56 -50.16 56.96
C ASP A 2 17.46 -48.79 57.65
N GLY A 3 16.31 -48.28 58.11
CA GLY A 3 14.90 -48.73 58.00
C GLY A 3 13.98 -47.52 57.77
N GLY A 4 12.66 -47.54 58.01
CA GLY A 4 11.76 -48.55 58.57
C GLY A 4 10.46 -47.88 59.07
N ASP A 5 9.42 -48.69 59.32
CA ASP A 5 8.11 -48.38 59.94
C ASP A 5 7.19 -47.40 59.15
N ASP A 6 5.96 -47.68 58.69
CA ASP A 6 4.84 -48.61 59.02
C ASP A 6 3.67 -47.97 59.82
N MET A 7 2.55 -48.70 59.86
CA MET A 7 1.22 -48.41 60.45
C MET A 7 0.31 -47.47 59.62
N ASP A 8 -0.94 -47.83 59.30
CA ASP A 8 -1.61 -49.13 59.47
C ASP A 8 -2.78 -49.31 58.49
N SER A 9 -3.19 -50.56 58.23
CA SER A 9 -4.30 -50.90 57.32
C SER A 9 -5.62 -51.09 58.08
N LEU A 10 -6.75 -50.68 57.48
CA LEU A 10 -8.08 -50.72 58.13
C LEU A 10 -9.22 -51.26 57.24
N PHE A 11 -8.94 -52.15 56.29
CA PHE A 11 -9.98 -52.96 55.65
C PHE A 11 -9.53 -54.41 55.47
N GLU A 12 -9.86 -55.23 56.47
CA GLU A 12 -9.61 -56.68 56.49
C GLU A 12 -10.95 -57.45 56.44
N GLY A 13 -10.97 -58.54 55.65
CA GLY A 13 -11.97 -59.60 55.76
C GLY A 13 -13.22 -59.46 54.88
N MET A 14 -13.29 -60.26 53.81
CA MET A 14 -14.01 -61.55 53.85
C MET A 14 -13.88 -62.31 52.51
N GLU A 15 -13.39 -63.55 52.56
CA GLU A 15 -13.38 -64.51 51.45
C GLU A 15 -14.53 -65.53 51.55
N LEU A 16 -14.64 -66.40 50.53
CA LEU A 16 -15.48 -67.61 50.41
C LEU A 16 -16.96 -67.31 50.09
N PHE A 17 -17.61 -67.94 49.10
CA PHE A 17 -17.47 -69.35 48.66
C PHE A 17 -17.48 -69.55 47.12
N THR A 18 -16.90 -70.66 46.66
CA THR A 18 -17.32 -71.38 45.45
C THR A 18 -18.08 -72.65 45.84
N PRO A 19 -18.91 -73.21 44.93
CA PRO A 19 -18.53 -74.53 44.39
C PRO A 19 -18.97 -74.80 42.93
N SER A 20 -18.23 -75.72 42.26
CA SER A 20 -18.66 -76.78 41.31
C SER A 20 -19.78 -76.52 40.26
N SER A 21 -19.78 -77.03 39.02
CA SER A 21 -19.00 -78.05 38.30
C SER A 21 -19.38 -77.95 36.79
N SER A 22 -18.79 -78.60 35.77
CA SER A 22 -17.78 -79.65 35.68
C SER A 22 -17.30 -79.85 34.21
N GLN A 23 -15.98 -80.06 34.02
CA GLN A 23 -15.35 -80.95 33.00
C GLN A 23 -15.51 -80.63 31.48
N PHE A 24 -14.54 -80.91 30.59
CA PHE A 24 -13.08 -81.17 30.70
C PHE A 24 -12.40 -80.95 29.31
N PRO A 25 -11.05 -81.02 29.16
CA PRO A 25 -10.30 -80.42 28.05
C PRO A 25 -9.72 -81.45 27.05
N ASP A 26 -8.91 -80.97 26.10
CA ASP A 26 -7.62 -81.61 25.80
C ASP A 26 -6.54 -80.58 25.41
N SER A 27 -5.29 -81.04 25.28
CA SER A 27 -4.05 -80.29 25.00
C SER A 27 -3.68 -80.39 23.48
N THR A 28 -2.49 -80.07 22.93
CA THR A 28 -1.12 -79.86 23.46
C THR A 28 -0.24 -79.10 22.44
N ASP A 29 0.91 -78.62 22.89
CA ASP A 29 2.21 -78.39 22.20
C ASP A 29 2.31 -78.49 20.65
N ASN A 30 2.96 -77.48 20.02
CA ASN A 30 4.41 -77.60 19.75
C ASN A 30 5.10 -76.29 19.31
N ALA A 31 6.43 -76.34 19.11
CA ALA A 31 7.32 -75.17 19.05
C ALA A 31 8.14 -75.01 17.73
N SER A 32 8.87 -73.90 17.66
CA SER A 32 10.15 -73.69 16.93
C SER A 32 10.16 -73.37 15.42
N ALA A 33 10.15 -72.05 15.14
CA ALA A 33 11.30 -71.27 14.62
C ALA A 33 11.77 -71.30 13.13
N VAL A 34 12.42 -70.17 12.76
CA VAL A 34 13.33 -69.89 11.61
C VAL A 34 12.72 -69.62 10.21
N LEU A 35 12.57 -68.32 9.90
CA LEU A 35 13.16 -67.51 8.79
C LEU A 35 13.69 -68.21 7.48
N PRO A 36 13.94 -67.46 6.36
CA PRO A 36 13.07 -66.69 5.44
C PRO A 36 13.36 -67.18 3.97
N PRO A 37 13.47 -66.41 2.85
CA PRO A 37 12.99 -65.07 2.45
C PRO A 37 12.32 -64.95 1.03
N SER A 38 11.88 -63.72 0.70
CA SER A 38 11.89 -63.01 -0.61
C SER A 38 11.24 -63.54 -1.92
N GLU A 39 10.51 -62.62 -2.58
CA GLU A 39 10.40 -62.36 -4.06
C GLU A 39 9.73 -63.41 -4.99
N ALA A 40 9.03 -63.05 -6.09
CA ALA A 40 8.41 -61.79 -6.53
C ALA A 40 7.42 -62.01 -7.73
N THR A 41 6.51 -61.05 -7.96
CA THR A 41 5.82 -60.68 -9.24
C THR A 41 4.85 -61.64 -10.01
N LEU A 42 3.57 -61.21 -10.03
CA LEU A 42 2.69 -60.96 -11.21
C LEU A 42 1.85 -62.07 -11.94
N ILE A 43 0.71 -61.57 -12.48
CA ILE A 43 -0.19 -62.07 -13.58
C ILE A 43 -1.41 -62.98 -13.26
N THR A 44 -2.57 -62.32 -13.05
CA THR A 44 -3.90 -62.52 -13.72
C THR A 44 -4.70 -63.85 -13.69
N ALA A 45 -5.89 -63.79 -13.03
CA ALA A 45 -7.29 -64.13 -13.43
C ALA A 45 -7.62 -65.28 -14.44
N PRO A 46 -8.80 -65.97 -14.36
CA PRO A 46 -10.13 -65.35 -14.54
C PRO A 46 -11.34 -65.95 -13.74
N SER A 47 -12.54 -65.38 -13.97
CA SER A 47 -13.89 -65.84 -13.52
C SER A 47 -14.62 -66.63 -14.65
N PRO A 48 -15.79 -67.29 -14.46
CA PRO A 48 -17.10 -66.61 -14.71
C PRO A 48 -18.40 -67.18 -14.02
N ALA A 49 -19.53 -66.44 -14.15
CA ALA A 49 -20.95 -66.88 -14.25
C ALA A 49 -21.69 -67.53 -13.03
N GLU A 50 -23.03 -67.59 -12.83
CA GLU A 50 -24.32 -66.99 -13.33
C GLU A 50 -25.50 -67.58 -12.44
N ALA A 51 -26.77 -67.15 -12.32
CA ALA A 51 -27.55 -65.91 -12.59
C ALA A 51 -29.02 -65.97 -12.01
N THR A 52 -29.77 -64.85 -12.08
CA THR A 52 -31.28 -64.67 -12.09
C THR A 52 -32.23 -65.01 -10.90
N GLU A 53 -32.91 -63.96 -10.41
CA GLU A 53 -34.36 -63.74 -10.10
C GLU A 53 -35.31 -64.79 -9.46
N THR A 54 -36.10 -64.39 -8.44
CA THR A 54 -37.59 -64.25 -8.47
C THR A 54 -38.19 -63.66 -7.15
N MET A 55 -39.51 -63.37 -7.09
CA MET A 55 -40.21 -62.54 -6.08
C MET A 55 -41.07 -63.30 -5.04
N SER A 56 -41.33 -62.70 -3.87
CA SER A 56 -42.68 -62.62 -3.25
C SER A 56 -42.80 -61.65 -2.03
N GLU A 57 -44.04 -61.27 -1.73
CA GLU A 57 -44.57 -60.37 -0.67
C GLU A 57 -45.97 -60.95 -0.25
N PRO A 58 -46.77 -60.39 0.70
CA PRO A 58 -46.50 -59.58 1.90
C PRO A 58 -47.17 -60.24 3.16
N LEU A 59 -47.33 -59.50 4.27
CA LEU A 59 -48.53 -59.63 5.15
C LEU A 59 -48.71 -58.40 6.07
N ASP A 60 -49.97 -58.05 6.35
CA ASP A 60 -50.46 -56.97 7.23
C ASP A 60 -50.79 -57.46 8.65
N GLU A 61 -50.95 -56.54 9.61
CA GLU A 61 -52.24 -56.33 10.32
C GLU A 61 -52.18 -55.16 11.34
N ASP A 62 -53.00 -54.12 11.09
CA ASP A 62 -53.35 -53.08 12.07
C ASP A 62 -54.27 -53.61 13.17
N MET A 63 -54.26 -52.99 14.36
CA MET A 63 -55.39 -53.05 15.29
C MET A 63 -55.73 -51.69 15.93
N PHE A 64 -57.05 -51.44 16.03
CA PHE A 64 -57.73 -50.34 16.72
C PHE A 64 -57.83 -48.96 16.05
N SER A 65 -58.58 -48.95 14.94
CA SER A 65 -59.67 -47.97 14.72
C SER A 65 -61.03 -48.70 14.88
N ASP A 66 -62.21 -48.10 15.13
CA ASP A 66 -62.61 -46.72 15.52
C ASP A 66 -63.59 -46.82 16.75
N LEU A 67 -64.92 -46.61 16.80
CA LEU A 67 -65.95 -46.06 15.90
C LEU A 67 -67.23 -45.64 16.66
N THR A 68 -67.55 -44.33 16.76
CA THR A 68 -68.91 -43.70 16.70
C THR A 68 -68.89 -42.23 17.18
N ILE A 69 -68.95 -41.21 16.31
CA ILE A 69 -70.10 -40.67 15.54
C ILE A 69 -71.19 -39.97 16.39
N VAL A 70 -71.23 -38.64 16.29
CA VAL A 70 -72.47 -37.84 16.03
C VAL A 70 -72.11 -36.65 15.12
N SER A 71 -72.96 -36.37 14.12
CA SER A 71 -72.83 -35.31 13.08
C SER A 71 -74.23 -34.98 12.53
N PRO A 72 -74.41 -34.02 11.59
CA PRO A 72 -74.01 -32.59 11.59
C PRO A 72 -75.24 -31.70 11.24
N VAL A 73 -75.08 -30.38 10.96
CA VAL A 73 -76.01 -29.64 10.07
C VAL A 73 -75.40 -28.36 9.44
N GLN A 74 -75.43 -28.32 8.10
CA GLN A 74 -75.55 -27.19 7.15
C GLN A 74 -74.75 -25.86 7.31
N HIS A 75 -74.02 -25.50 6.24
CA HIS A 75 -74.47 -24.43 5.33
C HIS A 75 -74.01 -24.72 3.88
N VAL A 76 -74.72 -24.20 2.86
CA VAL A 76 -74.60 -24.64 1.44
C VAL A 76 -74.76 -23.47 0.44
N ALA A 77 -73.78 -23.33 -0.46
CA ALA A 77 -73.82 -22.81 -1.86
C ALA A 77 -74.39 -21.37 -2.15
N GLU A 78 -74.33 -20.76 -3.36
CA GLU A 78 -73.80 -21.18 -4.68
C GLU A 78 -73.48 -19.98 -5.64
N ALA A 79 -72.80 -20.26 -6.77
CA ALA A 79 -72.96 -19.65 -8.12
C ALA A 79 -72.39 -18.24 -8.50
N VAL A 80 -72.00 -17.92 -9.76
CA VAL A 80 -71.36 -18.69 -10.87
C VAL A 80 -70.84 -17.78 -12.05
N THR A 81 -69.88 -18.26 -12.85
CA THR A 81 -69.42 -17.85 -14.23
C THR A 81 -68.51 -16.64 -14.60
N ARG A 82 -67.47 -17.03 -15.35
CA ARG A 82 -66.51 -16.46 -16.37
C ARG A 82 -67.15 -15.76 -17.62
N PRO A 83 -66.43 -15.34 -18.73
CA PRO A 83 -64.99 -15.35 -19.11
C PRO A 83 -64.42 -14.00 -19.74
N PRO A 84 -63.63 -13.93 -20.87
CA PRO A 84 -62.17 -13.64 -20.92
C PRO A 84 -61.78 -12.47 -21.91
N PRO A 85 -60.54 -12.29 -22.50
CA PRO A 85 -59.22 -12.94 -22.36
C PRO A 85 -57.97 -11.98 -22.24
N LEU A 86 -56.76 -12.56 -22.44
CA LEU A 86 -55.36 -12.06 -22.51
C LEU A 86 -55.07 -10.92 -23.55
N PRO A 87 -53.85 -10.30 -23.66
CA PRO A 87 -52.51 -10.72 -23.17
C PRO A 87 -51.49 -9.65 -22.63
N SER A 88 -50.36 -10.17 -22.10
CA SER A 88 -48.95 -9.68 -22.15
C SER A 88 -48.52 -8.23 -21.80
N SER A 89 -47.63 -8.15 -20.81
CA SER A 89 -46.30 -7.48 -20.81
C SER A 89 -46.10 -6.07 -21.41
N SER A 90 -45.68 -5.11 -20.59
CA SER A 90 -44.41 -4.34 -20.77
C SER A 90 -44.19 -3.30 -19.65
N SER A 91 -43.12 -2.52 -19.74
CA SER A 91 -42.44 -1.81 -18.66
C SER A 91 -42.83 -0.33 -18.47
N SER A 92 -42.49 0.17 -17.27
CA SER A 92 -41.91 1.50 -16.99
C SER A 92 -42.77 2.75 -16.71
N SER A 93 -42.37 3.41 -15.62
CA SER A 93 -42.22 4.87 -15.44
C SER A 93 -43.34 5.73 -14.82
N CYS A 94 -42.85 6.83 -14.20
CA CYS A 94 -43.47 8.16 -14.10
C CYS A 94 -44.54 8.48 -13.01
N VAL A 95 -44.06 8.64 -11.76
CA VAL A 95 -44.05 9.95 -11.04
C VAL A 95 -45.37 10.65 -10.60
N LYS A 96 -45.27 11.34 -9.44
CA LYS A 96 -46.16 12.38 -8.83
C LYS A 96 -47.32 11.95 -7.89
N ARG A 97 -47.03 12.16 -6.60
CA ARG A 97 -47.88 12.73 -5.52
C ARG A 97 -49.23 13.35 -5.98
N GLN A 98 -50.31 13.14 -5.22
CA GLN A 98 -50.80 14.15 -4.25
C GLN A 98 -51.96 13.68 -3.33
N VAL A 99 -51.68 13.65 -2.02
CA VAL A 99 -52.49 14.11 -0.85
C VAL A 99 -54.04 14.16 -0.94
N SER A 100 -54.74 13.58 0.06
CA SER A 100 -55.29 14.29 1.26
C SER A 100 -56.71 13.91 1.75
N ARG A 101 -56.92 13.99 3.09
CA ARG A 101 -58.21 14.17 3.85
C ARG A 101 -59.06 12.89 4.07
N ARG A 102 -59.79 12.70 5.21
CA ARG A 102 -59.93 13.51 6.47
C ARG A 102 -60.60 12.73 7.64
N LYS A 103 -60.08 12.89 8.87
CA LYS A 103 -60.80 12.97 10.19
C LYS A 103 -61.58 11.69 10.66
N LYS A 104 -61.97 11.50 11.94
CA LYS A 104 -62.19 12.45 13.07
C LYS A 104 -62.12 11.76 14.46
N ARG A 105 -61.35 12.33 15.42
CA ARG A 105 -61.54 12.52 16.91
C ARG A 105 -62.24 11.44 17.79
N ALA A 106 -61.99 11.33 19.10
CA ALA A 106 -61.28 12.15 20.12
C ALA A 106 -60.36 11.24 20.99
N GLY A 107 -59.48 11.63 21.94
CA GLY A 107 -59.31 12.82 22.80
C GLY A 107 -59.47 12.41 24.29
N GLY A 108 -58.79 12.94 25.30
CA GLY A 108 -57.68 13.90 25.37
C GLY A 108 -57.57 14.53 26.78
N LEU A 109 -56.36 14.89 27.26
CA LEU A 109 -56.15 15.57 28.55
C LEU A 109 -54.91 16.50 28.52
N ARG A 110 -54.77 17.39 29.54
CA ARG A 110 -53.64 18.30 29.85
C ARG A 110 -53.22 18.03 31.32
N ILE A 111 -52.22 18.62 32.01
CA ILE A 111 -51.71 20.01 32.14
C ILE A 111 -50.30 19.95 32.79
N GLY A 112 -49.43 20.96 32.58
CA GLY A 112 -48.22 21.25 33.41
C GLY A 112 -46.94 21.33 32.59
N TYR A 113 -46.40 22.46 32.12
CA TYR A 113 -46.04 23.78 32.70
C TYR A 113 -44.71 23.83 33.49
N GLY A 114 -43.67 24.34 32.81
CA GLY A 114 -42.46 24.95 33.37
C GLY A 114 -41.91 25.94 32.32
N ARG A 115 -41.37 27.11 32.73
CA ARG A 115 -41.04 28.21 31.80
C ARG A 115 -39.99 29.17 32.38
N HIS A 116 -38.94 29.46 31.59
CA HIS A 116 -38.29 30.76 31.33
C HIS A 116 -37.01 30.45 30.51
N GLU A 117 -36.83 30.98 29.29
CA GLU A 117 -36.52 32.38 28.90
C GLU A 117 -35.03 32.69 29.09
N ILE A 118 -34.20 32.64 28.04
CA ILE A 118 -34.06 33.49 26.82
C ILE A 118 -32.86 34.43 27.01
N ASN A 119 -31.90 34.34 26.08
CA ASN A 119 -31.33 35.47 25.35
C ASN A 119 -30.53 34.94 24.16
N ASP A 120 -30.78 35.51 22.98
CA ASP A 120 -29.92 35.41 21.81
C ASP A 120 -28.89 36.57 21.84
N ASP A 121 -27.78 36.43 21.12
CA ASP A 121 -27.27 37.43 20.15
C ASP A 121 -25.97 36.91 19.50
N GLU A 122 -25.75 37.27 18.23
CA GLU A 122 -24.55 36.96 17.44
C GLU A 122 -23.61 38.18 17.40
N ASP A 123 -22.28 38.01 17.45
CA ASP A 123 -21.38 38.80 16.59
C ASP A 123 -19.90 38.32 16.57
N ASN A 124 -19.46 37.94 15.37
CA ASN A 124 -18.22 38.30 14.65
C ASN A 124 -16.85 38.60 15.33
N GLU A 125 -15.84 37.95 14.71
CA GLU A 125 -14.54 38.49 14.23
C GLU A 125 -13.35 38.85 15.18
N ASP A 126 -12.31 38.00 15.04
CA ASP A 126 -10.93 38.36 14.62
C ASP A 126 -9.77 38.60 15.63
N SER A 127 -8.64 38.00 15.24
CA SER A 127 -7.23 38.41 15.38
C SER A 127 -6.41 38.42 16.70
N VAL A 128 -5.46 37.47 16.72
CA VAL A 128 -3.99 37.72 16.74
C VAL A 128 -3.23 37.89 18.09
N SER A 129 -2.49 36.82 18.42
CA SER A 129 -1.07 36.76 18.87
C SER A 129 -0.61 36.99 20.34
N GLN A 130 0.09 35.95 20.81
CA GLN A 130 1.53 35.92 21.21
C GLN A 130 1.97 35.71 22.67
N GLN A 131 2.95 34.78 22.78
CA GLN A 131 4.10 34.70 23.69
C GLN A 131 3.98 34.13 25.13
N SER A 132 4.62 32.95 25.27
CA SER A 132 5.61 32.60 26.32
C SER A 132 5.15 32.25 27.75
N ALA A 133 5.84 31.40 28.52
CA ALA A 133 6.79 30.32 28.21
C ALA A 133 7.14 29.47 29.48
N ASP A 134 7.53 28.21 29.27
CA ASP A 134 8.50 27.41 30.07
C ASP A 134 8.17 26.93 31.52
N SER A 135 8.99 25.99 32.00
CA SER A 135 9.05 25.33 33.34
C SER A 135 7.88 24.37 33.69
N VAL A 136 8.01 23.05 33.91
CA VAL A 136 9.09 22.09 34.29
C VAL A 136 9.29 21.87 35.81
N SER A 137 9.16 20.59 36.22
CA SER A 137 9.76 19.88 37.37
C SER A 137 9.07 19.81 38.76
N GLN A 138 9.40 18.68 39.44
CA GLN A 138 9.16 18.27 40.84
C GLN A 138 7.71 17.84 41.17
N LEU A 139 7.40 16.61 41.63
CA LEU A 139 8.16 15.50 42.25
C LEU A 139 8.86 15.79 43.58
N SER A 140 8.10 15.64 44.68
CA SER A 140 8.48 15.12 46.01
C SER A 140 7.15 14.83 46.75
N ASP A 141 6.81 13.70 47.40
CA ASP A 141 7.49 12.58 48.09
C ASP A 141 7.17 12.59 49.61
N SER A 142 6.91 11.40 50.15
CA SER A 142 6.95 10.98 51.57
C SER A 142 5.92 11.50 52.60
N VAL A 143 4.84 10.72 52.76
CA VAL A 143 4.64 9.72 53.87
C VAL A 143 4.46 10.20 55.35
N ASN A 144 3.55 9.48 56.04
CA ASN A 144 3.34 9.31 57.49
C ASN A 144 2.70 10.42 58.35
N GLN A 145 1.46 10.13 58.81
CA GLN A 145 1.25 9.84 60.25
C GLN A 145 0.01 8.97 60.51
N VAL A 146 0.04 8.22 61.60
CA VAL A 146 -0.99 7.27 62.07
C VAL A 146 -1.07 7.35 63.60
N THR A 147 -2.19 6.89 64.18
CA THR A 147 -2.55 6.85 65.62
C THR A 147 -2.96 8.21 66.23
N ASP A 148 -3.73 8.28 67.32
CA ASP A 148 -4.24 7.20 68.19
C ASP A 148 -5.58 7.55 68.87
N SER A 149 -6.35 6.53 69.27
CA SER A 149 -7.19 6.48 70.50
C SER A 149 -7.98 5.17 70.60
N VAL A 150 -8.03 4.58 71.80
CA VAL A 150 -8.48 3.19 72.07
C VAL A 150 -9.41 3.15 73.29
N SER A 151 -10.45 2.29 73.29
CA SER A 151 -11.05 1.56 74.45
C SER A 151 -12.56 1.26 74.26
N GLN A 152 -13.16 0.18 74.79
CA GLN A 152 -12.69 -1.15 75.20
C GLN A 152 -13.91 -2.03 75.57
N GLN A 153 -13.72 -3.36 75.73
CA GLN A 153 -14.65 -4.34 76.36
C GLN A 153 -15.95 -4.66 75.58
N SER A 154 -16.54 -5.85 75.65
CA SER A 154 -16.15 -7.14 76.27
C SER A 154 -16.73 -8.32 75.47
N ALA A 155 -16.16 -9.52 75.62
CA ALA A 155 -16.61 -10.73 74.91
C ALA A 155 -17.66 -11.53 75.69
N ASP A 156 -18.52 -12.27 74.99
CA ASP A 156 -18.91 -13.61 75.42
C ASP A 156 -19.31 -14.56 74.26
N SER A 157 -19.37 -15.83 74.62
CA SER A 157 -19.28 -17.10 73.92
C SER A 157 -20.41 -17.55 72.97
N VAL A 158 -20.00 -18.34 71.95
CA VAL A 158 -20.56 -19.68 71.55
C VAL A 158 -21.82 -19.81 70.63
N ASN A 159 -21.54 -20.40 69.44
CA ASN A 159 -22.30 -21.37 68.61
C ASN A 159 -23.62 -21.06 67.87
N GLN A 160 -23.78 -21.84 66.78
CA GLN A 160 -24.91 -22.07 65.86
C GLN A 160 -25.24 -20.89 64.92
N VAL A 161 -25.16 -20.99 63.58
CA VAL A 161 -25.52 -22.03 62.55
C VAL A 161 -26.99 -21.99 62.15
N THR A 162 -27.22 -21.51 60.92
CA THR A 162 -28.46 -21.50 60.09
C THR A 162 -29.71 -20.84 60.72
N ASP A 163 -30.57 -20.14 59.96
CA ASP A 163 -31.10 -20.53 58.65
C ASP A 163 -31.77 -19.38 57.85
N SER A 164 -32.34 -19.72 56.68
CA SER A 164 -33.37 -18.99 55.90
C SER A 164 -32.93 -17.79 55.02
N VAL A 165 -32.57 -18.15 53.79
CA VAL A 165 -32.70 -17.34 52.56
C VAL A 165 -34.14 -16.85 52.35
N SER A 166 -34.34 -15.60 51.87
CA SER A 166 -35.28 -15.23 50.77
C SER A 166 -35.52 -13.72 50.63
N GLN A 167 -35.12 -13.14 49.49
CA GLN A 167 -35.83 -12.15 48.65
C GLN A 167 -34.85 -11.31 47.81
N LEU A 168 -34.77 -11.60 46.51
CA LEU A 168 -34.26 -10.70 45.49
C LEU A 168 -35.28 -10.66 44.34
N SER A 169 -35.63 -9.47 43.87
CA SER A 169 -36.64 -9.25 42.83
C SER A 169 -36.00 -8.86 41.50
N ALA A 170 -36.60 -9.28 40.38
CA ALA A 170 -36.00 -9.23 39.06
C ALA A 170 -36.14 -7.85 38.37
N ASP A 171 -35.39 -6.85 38.83
CA ASP A 171 -35.39 -5.48 38.24
C ASP A 171 -34.00 -4.96 37.83
N SER A 172 -32.92 -5.71 38.05
CA SER A 172 -31.53 -5.28 37.75
C SER A 172 -31.00 -5.67 36.36
N VAL A 173 -31.77 -6.39 35.54
CA VAL A 173 -31.27 -6.98 34.28
C VAL A 173 -31.23 -5.96 33.13
N ASN A 174 -32.12 -4.97 33.13
CA ASN A 174 -32.32 -4.05 31.99
C ASN A 174 -31.34 -2.86 31.92
N GLN A 175 -30.30 -2.78 32.76
CA GLN A 175 -29.25 -1.73 32.66
C GLN A 175 -27.94 -2.23 32.02
N VAL A 176 -27.73 -3.54 31.95
CA VAL A 176 -26.50 -4.12 31.36
C VAL A 176 -26.59 -4.16 29.84
N THR A 177 -27.78 -4.43 29.28
CA THR A 177 -27.99 -4.59 27.83
C THR A 177 -27.70 -3.32 27.03
N ASP A 178 -28.24 -2.17 27.44
CA ASP A 178 -27.98 -0.88 26.78
C ASP A 178 -26.50 -0.46 26.87
N SER A 179 -25.78 -0.93 27.90
CA SER A 179 -24.34 -0.65 28.07
C SER A 179 -23.49 -1.43 27.07
N VAL A 180 -23.88 -2.65 26.69
CA VAL A 180 -23.11 -3.49 25.74
C VAL A 180 -23.26 -2.99 24.30
N SER A 181 -24.47 -2.64 23.85
CA SER A 181 -24.66 -2.15 22.48
C SER A 181 -23.93 -0.83 22.17
N LEU A 182 -23.69 0.02 23.18
CA LEU A 182 -22.89 1.23 23.03
C LEU A 182 -21.37 0.97 22.96
N LEU A 183 -20.90 -0.18 23.45
CA LEU A 183 -19.49 -0.57 23.39
C LEU A 183 -19.12 -1.18 22.03
N SER A 184 -20.02 -1.94 21.38
CA SER A 184 -19.75 -2.57 20.08
C SER A 184 -19.46 -1.56 18.95
N ASP A 185 -20.23 -0.47 18.89
CA ASP A 185 -19.97 0.65 17.95
C ASP A 185 -18.68 1.41 18.31
N SER A 186 -18.34 1.49 19.60
CA SER A 186 -17.15 2.20 20.09
C SER A 186 -15.84 1.43 19.82
N VAL A 187 -15.85 0.10 19.96
CA VAL A 187 -14.67 -0.76 19.72
C VAL A 187 -14.34 -0.87 18.24
N SER A 188 -15.34 -0.87 17.36
CA SER A 188 -15.13 -0.86 15.91
C SER A 188 -14.40 0.40 15.42
N GLN A 189 -14.42 1.50 16.18
CA GLN A 189 -13.67 2.72 15.85
C GLN A 189 -12.21 2.70 16.37
N GLN A 190 -11.81 1.70 17.16
CA GLN A 190 -10.45 1.65 17.73
C GLN A 190 -9.43 0.92 16.85
N SER A 191 -9.87 0.02 15.96
CA SER A 191 -8.99 -0.63 14.98
C SER A 191 -8.47 0.31 13.89
N ASP A 192 -9.22 1.38 13.62
CA ASP A 192 -9.04 2.19 12.42
C ASP A 192 -8.15 3.42 12.70
N GLN A 193 -8.13 3.93 13.93
CA GLN A 193 -7.30 5.08 14.34
C GLN A 193 -5.79 4.92 14.06
N PRO A 194 -5.16 3.74 14.25
CA PRO A 194 -3.76 3.55 13.87
C PRO A 194 -3.53 3.68 12.36
N LEU A 195 -4.43 3.11 11.54
CA LEU A 195 -4.34 3.16 10.08
C LEU A 195 -4.61 4.57 9.54
N ASP A 196 -5.61 5.26 10.07
CA ASP A 196 -5.91 6.65 9.73
C ASP A 196 -4.74 7.59 10.10
N SER A 197 -4.08 7.36 11.24
CA SER A 197 -2.88 8.09 11.63
C SER A 197 -1.72 7.86 10.66
N VAL A 198 -1.49 6.61 10.26
CA VAL A 198 -0.48 6.23 9.24
C VAL A 198 -0.82 6.87 7.88
N LYS A 199 -2.07 6.80 7.43
CA LYS A 199 -2.51 7.38 6.15
C LYS A 199 -2.43 8.91 6.15
N ALA A 200 -2.76 9.57 7.26
CA ALA A 200 -2.56 11.01 7.42
C ALA A 200 -1.06 11.40 7.41
N GLN A 201 -0.18 10.58 8.00
CA GLN A 201 1.26 10.80 7.96
C GLN A 201 1.83 10.61 6.54
N ILE A 202 1.36 9.60 5.81
CA ILE A 202 1.71 9.31 4.42
C ILE A 202 1.27 10.44 3.50
N GLU A 203 -0.02 10.79 3.50
CA GLU A 203 -0.52 11.87 2.63
C GLU A 203 0.13 13.21 3.00
N GLY A 204 0.38 13.47 4.29
CA GLY A 204 1.16 14.63 4.74
C GLY A 204 2.63 14.65 4.29
N LYS A 205 3.24 13.51 3.95
CA LYS A 205 4.58 13.42 3.33
C LYS A 205 4.48 13.59 1.81
N LEU A 206 3.61 12.82 1.16
CA LEU A 206 3.43 12.84 -0.29
C LEU A 206 2.95 14.20 -0.79
N THR A 207 2.01 14.88 -0.10
CA THR A 207 1.60 16.25 -0.46
C THR A 207 2.74 17.26 -0.31
N ARG A 208 3.65 17.11 0.67
CA ARG A 208 4.86 17.98 0.75
C ARG A 208 5.83 17.73 -0.41
N ALA A 209 6.03 16.47 -0.80
CA ALA A 209 6.86 16.12 -1.97
C ALA A 209 6.24 16.68 -3.28
N ARG A 210 4.96 16.43 -3.52
CA ARG A 210 4.19 16.94 -4.67
C ARG A 210 4.21 18.48 -4.75
N ALA A 211 4.05 19.17 -3.60
CA ALA A 211 4.12 20.63 -3.53
C ALA A 211 5.54 21.17 -3.82
N SER A 212 6.58 20.47 -3.37
CA SER A 212 7.97 20.80 -3.72
C SER A 212 8.20 20.67 -5.24
N ALA A 213 7.73 19.58 -5.84
CA ALA A 213 7.83 19.34 -7.28
C ALA A 213 7.10 20.43 -8.08
N ALA A 214 5.87 20.77 -7.71
CA ALA A 214 5.11 21.86 -8.33
C ALA A 214 5.83 23.23 -8.24
N SER A 215 6.50 23.51 -7.12
CA SER A 215 7.30 24.73 -6.93
C SER A 215 8.55 24.77 -7.82
N VAL A 216 9.26 23.64 -7.97
CA VAL A 216 10.39 23.52 -8.89
C VAL A 216 9.92 23.57 -10.34
N THR A 217 8.80 22.96 -10.69
CA THR A 217 8.13 23.08 -12.01
C THR A 217 7.84 24.53 -12.37
N SER A 218 7.23 25.30 -11.45
CA SER A 218 6.98 26.73 -11.67
C SER A 218 8.28 27.52 -11.86
N SER A 219 9.32 27.17 -11.10
CA SER A 219 10.66 27.76 -11.24
C SER A 219 11.29 27.43 -12.60
N ARG A 220 11.10 26.19 -13.08
CA ARG A 220 11.61 25.66 -14.36
C ARG A 220 10.98 26.38 -15.54
N LYS A 221 9.65 26.51 -15.56
CA LYS A 221 8.91 27.28 -16.56
C LYS A 221 9.34 28.77 -16.56
N SER A 222 9.67 29.34 -15.39
CA SER A 222 10.23 30.70 -15.30
C SER A 222 11.65 30.80 -15.90
N ALA A 223 12.56 29.87 -15.57
CA ALA A 223 13.92 29.82 -16.12
C ALA A 223 13.92 29.64 -17.65
N ILE A 224 13.14 28.69 -18.17
CA ILE A 224 12.98 28.45 -19.61
C ILE A 224 12.49 29.71 -20.34
N ARG A 225 11.53 30.45 -19.77
CA ARG A 225 11.04 31.72 -20.32
C ARG A 225 12.09 32.84 -20.29
N LYS A 226 13.01 32.85 -19.31
CA LYS A 226 14.20 33.73 -19.36
C LYS A 226 15.12 33.35 -20.51
N ARG A 227 15.48 32.05 -20.65
CA ARG A 227 16.37 31.53 -21.69
C ARG A 227 15.85 31.87 -23.09
N ARG A 228 14.56 31.61 -23.38
CA ARG A 228 13.94 31.96 -24.67
C ARG A 228 14.02 33.47 -24.95
N ARG A 229 13.72 34.34 -23.96
CA ARG A 229 13.83 35.80 -24.12
C ARG A 229 15.27 36.27 -24.36
N ALA A 230 16.24 35.67 -23.68
CA ALA A 230 17.66 35.99 -23.88
C ALA A 230 18.12 35.57 -25.29
N SER A 231 17.74 34.37 -25.73
CA SER A 231 18.01 33.87 -27.09
C SER A 231 17.38 34.75 -28.17
N GLU A 232 16.10 35.13 -28.02
CA GLU A 232 15.45 36.02 -28.98
C GLU A 232 16.10 37.42 -29.01
N SER A 233 16.46 37.96 -27.86
CA SER A 233 17.16 39.25 -27.76
C SER A 233 18.52 39.22 -28.45
N LEU A 234 19.29 38.14 -28.24
CA LEU A 234 20.55 37.89 -28.93
C LEU A 234 20.36 37.75 -30.45
N ARG A 235 19.37 36.96 -30.90
CA ARG A 235 19.03 36.77 -32.31
C ARG A 235 18.67 38.09 -33.01
N LEU A 236 17.94 38.97 -32.33
CA LEU A 236 17.60 40.30 -32.82
C LEU A 236 18.83 41.23 -32.86
N ALA A 237 19.70 41.16 -31.86
CA ALA A 237 20.95 41.94 -31.83
C ALA A 237 21.95 41.49 -32.91
N SER A 238 22.12 40.19 -33.13
CA SER A 238 22.94 39.66 -34.23
C SER A 238 22.41 40.15 -35.58
N LYS A 239 21.10 40.03 -35.85
CA LYS A 239 20.53 40.55 -37.11
C LYS A 239 20.75 42.06 -37.29
N ALA A 240 20.74 42.84 -36.21
CA ALA A 240 21.05 44.27 -36.26
C ALA A 240 22.55 44.54 -36.50
N HIS A 241 23.44 43.68 -36.01
CA HIS A 241 24.87 43.70 -36.31
C HIS A 241 25.13 43.37 -37.79
N ASP A 242 24.57 42.29 -38.31
CA ASP A 242 24.73 41.86 -39.72
C ASP A 242 24.27 42.95 -40.71
N GLU A 243 23.19 43.67 -40.39
CA GLU A 243 22.69 44.81 -41.17
C GLU A 243 23.63 46.04 -41.08
N LEU A 244 24.29 46.27 -39.93
CA LEU A 244 25.31 47.32 -39.79
C LEU A 244 26.61 46.98 -40.52
N GLU A 245 27.03 45.70 -40.57
CA GLU A 245 28.18 45.26 -41.38
C GLU A 245 27.91 45.53 -42.87
N LYS A 246 26.71 45.17 -43.35
CA LYS A 246 26.30 45.43 -44.72
C LYS A 246 26.22 46.94 -45.04
N GLN A 247 25.73 47.76 -44.12
CA GLN A 247 25.73 49.22 -44.30
C GLN A 247 27.15 49.83 -44.27
N LEU A 248 28.09 49.24 -43.52
CA LEU A 248 29.49 49.63 -43.54
C LEU A 248 30.14 49.31 -44.88
N GLU A 249 29.88 48.13 -45.45
CA GLU A 249 30.37 47.74 -46.77
C GLU A 249 29.80 48.65 -47.87
N GLU A 250 28.49 48.93 -47.86
CA GLU A 250 27.85 49.89 -48.79
C GLU A 250 28.42 51.31 -48.67
N ALA A 251 28.74 51.79 -47.47
CA ALA A 251 29.36 53.10 -47.27
C ALA A 251 30.81 53.17 -47.79
N ILE A 252 31.55 52.06 -47.66
CA ILE A 252 32.92 51.93 -48.20
C ILE A 252 32.90 51.86 -49.73
N GLU A 253 31.96 51.11 -50.33
CA GLU A 253 31.77 51.08 -51.80
C GLU A 253 31.37 52.45 -52.37
N ALA A 254 30.65 53.27 -51.59
CA ALA A 254 30.23 54.62 -51.96
C ALA A 254 31.32 55.71 -51.79
N GLU A 255 32.50 55.36 -51.26
CA GLU A 255 33.57 56.28 -50.82
C GLU A 255 33.11 57.30 -49.74
N ASP A 256 32.02 57.03 -49.01
CA ASP A 256 31.52 57.88 -47.91
C ASP A 256 32.19 57.47 -46.57
N PHE A 257 33.46 57.85 -46.44
CA PHE A 257 34.26 57.56 -45.24
C PHE A 257 33.69 58.22 -43.97
N ASP A 258 33.01 59.36 -44.10
CA ASP A 258 32.32 60.05 -43.00
C ASP A 258 31.13 59.22 -42.49
N ALA A 259 30.39 58.54 -43.37
CA ALA A 259 29.36 57.59 -42.96
C ALA A 259 29.98 56.30 -42.40
N ALA A 260 30.99 55.74 -43.07
CA ALA A 260 31.65 54.50 -42.67
C ALA A 260 32.24 54.58 -41.24
N GLU A 261 32.86 55.70 -40.84
CA GLU A 261 33.36 55.89 -39.47
C GLU A 261 32.24 55.80 -38.43
N LYS A 262 31.10 56.48 -38.67
CA LYS A 262 29.93 56.47 -37.77
C LYS A 262 29.24 55.11 -37.70
N ILE A 263 29.19 54.38 -38.81
CA ILE A 263 28.66 53.01 -38.86
C ILE A 263 29.62 52.07 -38.13
N SER A 264 30.95 52.25 -38.23
CA SER A 264 31.94 51.48 -37.49
C SER A 264 31.86 51.72 -35.97
N GLU A 265 31.67 52.95 -35.50
CA GLU A 265 31.38 53.25 -34.09
C GLU A 265 30.08 52.54 -33.61
N SER A 266 29.06 52.53 -34.46
CA SER A 266 27.76 51.89 -34.19
C SER A 266 27.86 50.37 -34.16
N LEU A 267 28.65 49.77 -35.06
CA LEU A 267 28.95 48.33 -35.12
C LEU A 267 29.72 47.90 -33.87
N ALA A 268 30.74 48.68 -33.48
CA ALA A 268 31.49 48.46 -32.24
C ALA A 268 30.64 48.66 -30.97
N ALA A 269 29.46 49.30 -31.06
CA ALA A 269 28.44 49.30 -30.01
C ALA A 269 27.55 48.06 -30.06
N ALA A 270 27.03 47.70 -31.24
CA ALA A 270 26.22 46.51 -31.45
C ALA A 270 26.95 45.23 -31.02
N GLU A 271 28.25 45.10 -31.28
CA GLU A 271 29.04 43.94 -30.86
C GLU A 271 29.22 43.87 -29.33
N ARG A 272 29.40 45.02 -28.65
CA ARG A 272 29.44 45.06 -27.18
C ARG A 272 28.10 44.65 -26.57
N ASP A 273 26.99 45.10 -27.15
CA ASP A 273 25.66 44.76 -26.69
C ASP A 273 25.35 43.28 -26.96
N LYS A 274 25.72 42.75 -28.14
CA LYS A 274 25.66 41.33 -28.51
C LYS A 274 26.47 40.45 -27.56
N LEU A 275 27.72 40.80 -27.23
CA LEU A 275 28.53 40.11 -26.23
C LEU A 275 27.87 40.11 -24.83
N SER A 276 27.21 41.21 -24.44
CA SER A 276 26.43 41.26 -23.18
C SER A 276 25.21 40.33 -23.21
N LEU A 277 24.56 40.18 -24.37
CA LEU A 277 23.42 39.28 -24.57
C LEU A 277 23.85 37.81 -24.61
N VAL A 278 25.02 37.48 -25.15
CA VAL A 278 25.64 36.15 -25.03
C VAL A 278 25.89 35.79 -23.57
N ALA A 279 26.39 36.73 -22.75
CA ALA A 279 26.58 36.51 -21.32
C ALA A 279 25.24 36.32 -20.57
N LEU A 280 24.19 37.08 -20.93
CA LEU A 280 22.85 36.90 -20.38
C LEU A 280 22.19 35.58 -20.79
N LEU A 281 22.42 35.10 -22.02
CA LEU A 281 21.96 33.78 -22.47
C LEU A 281 22.63 32.67 -21.67
N ARG A 282 23.96 32.67 -21.54
CA ARG A 282 24.71 31.70 -20.74
C ARG A 282 24.27 31.69 -19.26
N GLN A 283 23.97 32.84 -18.68
CA GLN A 283 23.41 32.89 -17.32
C GLN A 283 21.99 32.29 -17.27
N ALA A 284 21.14 32.54 -18.27
CA ALA A 284 19.80 31.96 -18.34
C ALA A 284 19.81 30.45 -18.61
N GLU A 285 20.84 29.93 -19.27
CA GLU A 285 21.10 28.49 -19.45
C GLU A 285 21.57 27.87 -18.13
N SER A 286 22.51 28.49 -17.42
CA SER A 286 22.94 28.05 -16.08
C SER A 286 21.80 28.09 -15.04
N ASP A 287 20.90 29.08 -15.11
CA ASP A 287 19.65 29.13 -14.35
C ASP A 287 18.76 27.91 -14.63
N CYS A 288 18.68 27.43 -15.89
CA CYS A 288 17.93 26.21 -16.24
C CYS A 288 18.61 24.95 -15.68
N ASP A 289 19.92 24.77 -15.92
CA ASP A 289 20.68 23.59 -15.46
C ASP A 289 20.60 23.43 -13.94
N ALA A 290 20.64 24.54 -13.19
CA ALA A 290 20.49 24.55 -11.74
C ALA A 290 19.08 24.14 -11.28
N VAL A 291 18.03 24.53 -12.02
CA VAL A 291 16.64 24.16 -11.69
C VAL A 291 16.33 22.71 -12.10
N GLU A 292 16.93 22.20 -13.17
CA GLU A 292 16.88 20.77 -13.52
C GLU A 292 17.52 19.90 -12.44
N SER A 293 18.73 20.23 -11.98
CA SER A 293 19.39 19.48 -10.89
C SER A 293 18.58 19.54 -9.58
N LYS A 294 17.82 20.62 -9.36
CA LYS A 294 16.87 20.72 -8.25
C LYS A 294 15.60 19.86 -8.47
N MET A 295 15.19 19.62 -9.72
CA MET A 295 14.11 18.70 -10.01
C MET A 295 14.54 17.25 -9.72
N GLU A 296 15.78 16.90 -10.05
CA GLU A 296 16.41 15.61 -9.73
C GLU A 296 16.48 15.39 -8.19
N GLU A 297 16.91 16.41 -7.42
CA GLU A 297 16.88 16.41 -5.95
C GLU A 297 15.46 16.19 -5.38
N VAL A 298 14.44 16.84 -5.97
CA VAL A 298 13.04 16.72 -5.52
C VAL A 298 12.41 15.39 -5.93
N LEU A 299 12.77 14.81 -7.08
CA LEU A 299 12.38 13.46 -7.45
C LEU A 299 12.97 12.42 -6.49
N LEU A 300 14.25 12.54 -6.13
CA LEU A 300 14.88 11.72 -5.09
C LEU A 300 14.17 11.88 -3.73
N SER A 301 13.80 13.11 -3.37
CA SER A 301 13.04 13.41 -2.14
C SER A 301 11.63 12.83 -2.16
N GLN A 302 10.98 12.78 -3.32
CA GLN A 302 9.67 12.14 -3.49
C GLN A 302 9.78 10.62 -3.38
N ILE A 303 10.78 10.01 -4.03
CA ILE A 303 11.07 8.57 -3.91
C ILE A 303 11.31 8.19 -2.45
N ALA A 304 12.09 8.97 -1.70
CA ALA A 304 12.32 8.73 -0.27
C ALA A 304 11.02 8.84 0.58
N ALA A 305 10.12 9.76 0.22
CA ALA A 305 8.81 9.87 0.88
C ALA A 305 7.89 8.68 0.55
N GLU A 306 7.96 8.14 -0.66
CA GLU A 306 7.24 6.94 -1.09
C GLU A 306 7.84 5.68 -0.41
N GLU A 307 9.16 5.57 -0.28
CA GLU A 307 9.86 4.51 0.47
C GLU A 307 9.47 4.50 1.95
N GLU A 308 9.42 5.68 2.59
CA GLU A 308 8.98 5.81 3.97
C GLU A 308 7.47 5.50 4.11
N SER A 309 6.66 5.73 3.07
CA SER A 309 5.24 5.41 3.07
C SER A 309 4.97 3.91 2.96
N ALA A 310 5.67 3.21 2.06
CA ALA A 310 5.67 1.75 2.02
C ALA A 310 6.14 1.16 3.37
N SER A 311 7.22 1.71 3.94
CA SER A 311 7.76 1.26 5.24
C SER A 311 6.76 1.42 6.40
N LEU A 312 6.01 2.53 6.43
CA LEU A 312 4.96 2.74 7.43
C LEU A 312 3.80 1.75 7.29
N LEU A 313 3.36 1.47 6.06
CA LEU A 313 2.30 0.49 5.80
C LEU A 313 2.76 -0.94 6.15
N ARG A 314 4.00 -1.33 5.80
CA ARG A 314 4.58 -2.61 6.23
C ARG A 314 4.62 -2.73 7.76
N GLY A 315 5.02 -1.67 8.47
CA GLY A 315 5.00 -1.60 9.93
C GLY A 315 3.59 -1.80 10.50
N PHE A 316 2.60 -1.05 9.99
CA PHE A 316 1.20 -1.22 10.36
C PHE A 316 0.70 -2.66 10.10
N CYS A 317 1.04 -3.26 8.96
CA CYS A 317 0.67 -4.64 8.67
C CYS A 317 1.20 -5.60 9.74
N THR A 318 2.50 -5.53 10.07
CA THR A 318 3.10 -6.38 11.10
C THR A 318 2.47 -6.15 12.48
N ASP A 319 2.22 -4.90 12.88
CA ASP A 319 1.59 -4.61 14.18
C ASP A 319 0.13 -5.11 14.23
N ALA A 320 -0.63 -4.96 13.13
CA ALA A 320 -2.01 -5.43 13.02
C ALA A 320 -2.13 -6.96 12.87
N GLU A 321 -1.15 -7.63 12.25
CA GLU A 321 -1.03 -9.09 12.25
C GLU A 321 -0.77 -9.61 13.66
N ASN A 322 0.21 -9.04 14.38
CA ASN A 322 0.54 -9.43 15.76
C ASN A 322 -0.66 -9.23 16.72
N GLU A 323 -1.39 -8.12 16.61
CA GLU A 323 -2.61 -7.93 17.42
C GLU A 323 -3.73 -8.89 16.96
N ALA A 324 -3.93 -9.14 15.66
CA ALA A 324 -4.90 -10.12 15.18
C ALA A 324 -4.62 -11.55 15.70
N GLU A 325 -3.35 -11.98 15.74
CA GLU A 325 -2.96 -13.25 16.36
C GLU A 325 -3.18 -13.23 17.88
N SER A 326 -2.78 -12.16 18.56
CA SER A 326 -2.95 -12.03 20.01
C SER A 326 -4.43 -11.99 20.43
N ILE A 327 -5.34 -11.44 19.61
CA ILE A 327 -6.79 -11.50 19.81
C ILE A 327 -7.30 -12.95 19.73
N LEU A 328 -6.87 -13.69 18.71
CA LEU A 328 -7.27 -15.08 18.53
C LEU A 328 -6.73 -15.98 19.65
N GLU A 329 -5.48 -15.78 20.08
CA GLU A 329 -4.89 -16.48 21.23
C GLU A 329 -5.66 -16.20 22.53
N LYS A 330 -5.99 -14.92 22.82
CA LYS A 330 -6.83 -14.54 23.97
C LYS A 330 -8.21 -15.19 23.92
N ALA A 331 -8.86 -15.19 22.75
CA ALA A 331 -10.21 -15.72 22.55
C ALA A 331 -10.25 -17.26 22.67
N ASP A 332 -9.31 -17.98 22.07
CA ASP A 332 -9.21 -19.43 22.19
C ASP A 332 -8.76 -19.85 23.61
N GLY A 333 -7.89 -19.08 24.26
CA GLY A 333 -7.52 -19.28 25.67
C GLY A 333 -8.71 -19.12 26.62
N PHE A 334 -9.49 -18.06 26.48
CA PHE A 334 -10.75 -17.84 27.22
C PHE A 334 -11.76 -18.96 26.97
N CYS A 335 -11.92 -19.36 25.69
CA CYS A 335 -12.79 -20.47 25.31
C CYS A 335 -12.40 -21.78 26.02
N VAL A 336 -11.11 -22.14 26.03
CA VAL A 336 -10.61 -23.34 26.72
C VAL A 336 -10.84 -23.24 28.23
N GLU A 337 -10.58 -22.09 28.86
CA GLU A 337 -10.77 -21.91 30.30
C GLU A 337 -12.25 -22.04 30.71
N GLU A 338 -13.16 -21.37 30.00
CA GLU A 338 -14.60 -21.45 30.28
C GLU A 338 -15.21 -22.80 29.86
N MET A 339 -14.72 -23.46 28.79
CA MET A 339 -15.16 -24.81 28.44
C MET A 339 -14.77 -25.85 29.50
N VAL A 340 -13.58 -25.72 30.13
CA VAL A 340 -13.19 -26.61 31.24
C VAL A 340 -14.10 -26.40 32.46
N LYS A 341 -14.42 -25.14 32.80
CA LYS A 341 -15.39 -24.82 33.87
C LYS A 341 -16.79 -25.34 33.54
N TRP A 342 -17.24 -25.17 32.29
CA TRP A 342 -18.53 -25.63 31.81
C TRP A 342 -18.65 -27.17 31.88
N ASN A 343 -17.63 -27.90 31.42
CA ASN A 343 -17.59 -29.37 31.54
C ASN A 343 -17.72 -29.81 33.00
N SER A 344 -16.90 -29.25 33.91
CA SER A 344 -16.95 -29.58 35.34
C SER A 344 -18.33 -29.30 35.96
N CYS A 345 -18.96 -28.17 35.63
CA CYS A 345 -20.30 -27.85 36.14
C CYS A 345 -21.40 -28.74 35.50
N CYS A 346 -21.22 -29.18 34.25
CA CYS A 346 -22.11 -30.15 33.63
C CYS A 346 -21.97 -31.54 34.28
N GLU A 347 -20.75 -31.99 34.56
CA GLU A 347 -20.49 -33.23 35.31
C GLU A 347 -21.17 -33.19 36.70
N ASP A 348 -21.02 -32.08 37.46
CA ASP A 348 -21.69 -31.88 38.76
C ASP A 348 -23.23 -31.92 38.68
N VAL A 349 -23.82 -31.43 37.58
CA VAL A 349 -25.27 -31.41 37.35
C VAL A 349 -25.78 -32.76 36.84
N GLU A 350 -25.02 -33.45 35.99
CA GLU A 350 -25.35 -34.81 35.50
C GLU A 350 -25.28 -35.84 36.63
N VAL A 351 -24.27 -35.78 37.51
CA VAL A 351 -24.19 -36.62 38.71
C VAL A 351 -25.42 -36.41 39.60
N ARG A 352 -25.74 -35.16 39.94
CA ARG A 352 -26.89 -34.84 40.81
C ARG A 352 -28.24 -35.21 40.19
N LYS A 353 -28.35 -35.14 38.86
CA LYS A 353 -29.52 -35.64 38.15
C LYS A 353 -29.66 -37.15 38.30
N VAL A 354 -28.58 -37.91 38.12
CA VAL A 354 -28.60 -39.38 38.31
C VAL A 354 -28.90 -39.75 39.76
N GLU A 355 -28.40 -38.99 40.73
CA GLU A 355 -28.77 -39.15 42.15
C GLU A 355 -30.28 -38.95 42.37
N LEU A 356 -30.86 -37.85 41.87
CA LEU A 356 -32.30 -37.57 41.97
C LEU A 356 -33.17 -38.58 41.19
N ASP A 357 -32.72 -39.06 40.04
CA ASP A 357 -33.41 -40.12 39.28
C ASP A 357 -33.46 -41.44 40.10
N ILE A 358 -32.37 -41.79 40.80
CA ILE A 358 -32.31 -42.95 41.71
C ILE A 358 -33.23 -42.73 42.92
N GLU A 359 -33.18 -41.56 43.57
CA GLU A 359 -34.05 -41.23 44.69
C GLU A 359 -35.54 -41.25 44.28
N SER A 360 -35.87 -40.78 43.07
CA SER A 360 -37.24 -40.80 42.54
C SER A 360 -37.76 -42.22 42.39
N VAL A 361 -36.96 -43.14 41.84
CA VAL A 361 -37.31 -44.56 41.73
C VAL A 361 -37.49 -45.22 43.10
N ILE A 362 -36.68 -44.83 44.10
CA ILE A 362 -36.84 -45.32 45.48
C ILE A 362 -38.13 -44.79 46.11
N VAL A 363 -38.42 -43.49 46.00
CA VAL A 363 -39.64 -42.86 46.52
C VAL A 363 -40.89 -43.45 45.86
N ASP A 364 -40.88 -43.68 44.55
CA ASP A 364 -42.01 -44.30 43.83
C ASP A 364 -42.22 -45.77 44.22
N ASN A 365 -41.16 -46.56 44.39
CA ASN A 365 -41.25 -47.95 44.84
C ASN A 365 -41.76 -48.05 46.30
N VAL A 366 -41.33 -47.14 47.17
CA VAL A 366 -41.86 -47.02 48.54
C VAL A 366 -43.33 -46.60 48.51
N ARG A 367 -43.72 -45.66 47.64
CA ARG A 367 -45.11 -45.18 47.48
C ARG A 367 -46.05 -46.30 47.00
N LEU A 368 -45.62 -47.07 46.01
CA LEU A 368 -46.40 -48.21 45.48
C LEU A 368 -46.57 -49.30 46.56
N SER A 369 -45.47 -49.80 47.12
CA SER A 369 -45.51 -50.86 48.12
C SER A 369 -46.26 -50.47 49.41
N LEU A 370 -46.20 -49.19 49.82
CA LEU A 370 -47.01 -48.68 50.93
C LEU A 370 -48.51 -48.69 50.61
N ASN A 371 -48.89 -48.30 49.38
CA ASN A 371 -50.28 -48.26 48.94
C ASN A 371 -50.88 -49.67 48.83
N ASP A 372 -50.13 -50.62 48.26
CA ASP A 372 -50.51 -52.04 48.20
C ASP A 372 -50.71 -52.65 49.60
N THR A 373 -49.82 -52.32 50.54
CA THR A 373 -49.89 -52.80 51.92
C THR A 373 -51.09 -52.19 52.68
N LEU A 374 -51.39 -50.91 52.44
CA LEU A 374 -52.56 -50.23 53.01
C LEU A 374 -53.86 -50.86 52.52
N GLU A 375 -54.01 -51.06 51.21
CA GLU A 375 -55.21 -51.66 50.63
C GLU A 375 -55.45 -53.08 51.17
N GLY A 376 -54.40 -53.93 51.18
CA GLY A 376 -54.48 -55.28 51.75
C GLY A 376 -54.84 -55.30 53.25
N SER A 377 -54.30 -54.38 54.04
CA SER A 377 -54.61 -54.29 55.48
C SER A 377 -56.04 -53.81 55.74
N VAL A 378 -56.55 -52.85 54.97
CA VAL A 378 -57.91 -52.33 55.11
C VAL A 378 -58.95 -53.36 54.66
N GLU A 379 -58.69 -54.07 53.56
CA GLU A 379 -59.62 -55.08 53.06
C GLU A 379 -59.75 -56.29 54.01
N GLN A 380 -58.67 -56.66 54.71
CA GLN A 380 -58.66 -57.74 55.71
C GLN A 380 -59.55 -57.44 56.93
N GLU A 381 -59.36 -56.28 57.59
CA GLU A 381 -60.20 -55.88 58.75
C GLU A 381 -61.67 -55.66 58.32
N MET A 382 -61.93 -55.21 57.08
CA MET A 382 -63.28 -55.09 56.52
C MET A 382 -63.95 -56.47 56.30
N LYS A 383 -63.20 -57.50 55.90
CA LYS A 383 -63.72 -58.89 55.78
C LYS A 383 -64.08 -59.48 57.15
N GLU A 384 -63.30 -59.19 58.19
CA GLU A 384 -63.60 -59.61 59.57
C GLU A 384 -64.89 -58.96 60.10
N LYS A 385 -65.04 -57.64 59.89
CA LYS A 385 -66.24 -56.86 60.22
C LYS A 385 -67.52 -57.42 59.59
N GLU A 386 -67.45 -57.87 58.33
CA GLU A 386 -68.60 -58.45 57.63
C GLU A 386 -68.96 -59.86 58.14
N MET A 387 -67.98 -60.66 58.56
CA MET A 387 -68.21 -61.97 59.18
C MET A 387 -68.90 -61.85 60.54
N LEU A 388 -68.47 -60.90 61.38
CA LEU A 388 -69.11 -60.62 62.68
C LEU A 388 -70.56 -60.13 62.51
N ARG A 389 -70.86 -59.33 61.48
CA ARG A 389 -72.24 -58.90 61.16
C ARG A 389 -73.16 -60.09 60.86
N LYS A 390 -72.70 -61.08 60.07
CA LYS A 390 -73.49 -62.28 59.76
C LYS A 390 -73.72 -63.18 60.99
N ARG A 391 -72.77 -63.21 61.92
CA ARG A 391 -72.93 -63.95 63.19
C ARG A 391 -73.97 -63.32 64.13
N LYS A 392 -74.16 -61.99 64.05
CA LYS A 392 -75.19 -61.25 64.80
C LYS A 392 -76.61 -61.56 64.31
N GLU A 393 -76.80 -61.83 63.02
CA GLU A 393 -78.11 -62.12 62.43
C GLU A 393 -78.70 -63.43 62.99
N HIS A 394 -77.93 -64.51 62.95
CA HIS A 394 -78.35 -65.85 63.41
C HIS A 394 -78.74 -65.91 64.89
N LEU A 395 -78.16 -65.04 65.74
CA LEU A 395 -78.46 -64.95 67.18
C LEU A 395 -79.78 -64.22 67.49
N SER A 396 -80.47 -63.65 66.50
CA SER A 396 -81.77 -62.99 66.71
C SER A 396 -82.91 -63.99 66.85
N ASP A 397 -82.77 -65.21 66.30
CA ASP A 397 -83.83 -66.23 66.32
C ASP A 397 -83.93 -66.97 67.68
N GLU A 398 -82.84 -67.04 68.45
CA GLU A 398 -82.84 -67.62 69.81
C GLU A 398 -83.39 -66.65 70.88
N LEU A 399 -83.62 -65.38 70.52
CA LEU A 399 -83.79 -64.29 71.47
C LEU A 399 -85.04 -64.37 72.37
N GLU A 400 -86.11 -65.05 71.93
CA GLU A 400 -87.36 -65.16 72.67
C GLU A 400 -87.26 -66.11 73.89
N GLU A 401 -86.45 -67.18 73.81
CA GLU A 401 -86.15 -68.07 74.94
C GLU A 401 -85.09 -67.45 75.89
N LEU A 402 -84.26 -66.54 75.37
CA LEU A 402 -83.12 -65.95 76.07
C LEU A 402 -83.45 -64.72 76.93
N LEU A 403 -84.73 -64.33 77.09
CA LEU A 403 -85.13 -63.16 77.91
C LEU A 403 -84.69 -63.24 79.40
N ALA A 404 -84.38 -64.44 79.92
CA ALA A 404 -83.74 -64.60 81.23
C ALA A 404 -82.20 -64.50 81.18
N LEU A 405 -81.58 -64.86 80.04
CA LEU A 405 -80.14 -64.70 79.80
C LEU A 405 -79.77 -63.26 79.43
N VAL A 406 -80.74 -62.41 79.02
CA VAL A 406 -80.52 -60.99 78.70
C VAL A 406 -79.68 -60.27 79.76
N LYS A 407 -79.91 -60.49 81.06
CA LYS A 407 -79.10 -59.85 82.13
C LYS A 407 -77.67 -60.38 82.29
N ALA A 408 -77.36 -61.54 81.72
CA ALA A 408 -75.98 -62.00 81.55
C ALA A 408 -75.37 -61.46 80.24
N LYS A 409 -76.19 -61.37 79.17
CA LYS A 409 -75.79 -60.83 77.88
C LYS A 409 -75.62 -59.32 77.85
N GLU A 410 -76.29 -58.54 78.70
CA GLU A 410 -76.01 -57.10 78.90
C GLU A 410 -74.51 -56.88 79.20
N LYS A 411 -73.97 -57.66 80.13
CA LYS A 411 -72.53 -57.62 80.47
C LYS A 411 -71.61 -58.20 79.38
N GLU A 412 -72.16 -59.03 78.49
CA GLU A 412 -71.44 -59.52 77.30
C GLU A 412 -71.50 -58.50 76.15
N ILE A 413 -72.52 -57.64 76.10
CA ILE A 413 -72.59 -56.50 75.17
C ILE A 413 -71.58 -55.43 75.60
N ASP A 414 -71.48 -55.11 76.90
CA ASP A 414 -70.42 -54.23 77.42
C ASP A 414 -69.00 -54.72 77.03
N GLU A 415 -68.79 -56.04 77.03
CA GLU A 415 -67.55 -56.70 76.60
C GLU A 415 -67.37 -56.64 75.07
N ASN A 416 -68.40 -56.94 74.27
CA ASN A 416 -68.33 -56.86 72.81
C ASN A 416 -68.14 -55.41 72.31
N ASP A 417 -68.78 -54.42 72.92
CA ASP A 417 -68.59 -53.00 72.61
C ASP A 417 -67.19 -52.53 73.05
N SER A 418 -66.64 -53.08 74.13
CA SER A 418 -65.23 -52.88 74.51
C SER A 418 -64.26 -53.50 73.49
N GLN A 419 -64.58 -54.68 72.93
CA GLN A 419 -63.78 -55.31 71.88
C GLN A 419 -63.90 -54.55 70.55
N ILE A 420 -65.10 -54.09 70.15
CA ILE A 420 -65.29 -53.21 68.99
C ILE A 420 -64.48 -51.93 69.15
N LYS A 421 -64.55 -51.29 70.32
CA LYS A 421 -63.75 -50.10 70.63
C LYS A 421 -62.25 -50.37 70.59
N ALA A 422 -61.79 -51.55 71.03
CA ALA A 422 -60.39 -51.94 70.89
C ALA A 422 -59.98 -52.17 69.42
N VAL A 423 -60.88 -52.69 68.56
CA VAL A 423 -60.64 -52.76 67.11
C VAL A 423 -60.62 -51.35 66.49
N GLU A 424 -61.51 -50.46 66.89
CA GLU A 424 -61.51 -49.07 66.43
C GLU A 424 -60.26 -48.31 66.90
N GLU A 425 -59.77 -48.56 68.11
CA GLU A 425 -58.48 -48.03 68.61
C GLU A 425 -57.29 -48.61 67.83
N ARG A 426 -57.30 -49.91 67.46
CA ARG A 426 -56.30 -50.49 66.53
C ARG A 426 -56.36 -49.82 65.15
N ILE A 427 -57.55 -49.68 64.55
CA ILE A 427 -57.73 -49.05 63.24
C ILE A 427 -57.23 -47.61 63.26
N ASN A 428 -57.59 -46.82 64.29
CA ASN A 428 -57.13 -45.44 64.44
C ASN A 428 -55.60 -45.38 64.60
N SER A 429 -54.99 -46.31 65.34
CA SER A 429 -53.52 -46.40 65.51
C SER A 429 -52.79 -46.77 64.22
N VAL A 430 -53.37 -47.65 63.39
CA VAL A 430 -52.82 -47.98 62.06
C VAL A 430 -52.95 -46.76 61.13
N VAL A 431 -54.14 -46.15 61.08
CA VAL A 431 -54.41 -44.96 60.24
C VAL A 431 -53.53 -43.77 60.64
N SER A 432 -53.23 -43.55 61.93
CA SER A 432 -52.27 -42.51 62.34
C SER A 432 -50.85 -42.81 61.88
N GLY A 433 -50.37 -44.04 62.04
CA GLY A 433 -49.02 -44.43 61.59
C GLY A 433 -48.83 -44.33 60.07
N TYR A 434 -49.82 -44.78 59.30
CA TYR A 434 -49.81 -44.61 57.84
C TYR A 434 -49.91 -43.14 57.43
N LYS A 435 -50.65 -42.30 58.17
CA LYS A 435 -50.74 -40.87 57.90
C LYS A 435 -49.45 -40.12 58.20
N GLU A 436 -48.75 -40.47 59.27
CA GLU A 436 -47.42 -39.92 59.58
C GLU A 436 -46.41 -40.29 58.48
N LEU A 437 -46.38 -41.56 58.08
CA LEU A 437 -45.53 -42.05 56.98
C LEU A 437 -45.90 -41.39 55.64
N GLN A 438 -47.19 -41.21 55.35
CA GLN A 438 -47.66 -40.45 54.19
C GLN A 438 -47.16 -39.00 54.22
N THR A 439 -47.27 -38.28 55.34
CA THR A 439 -46.74 -36.91 55.42
C THR A 439 -45.22 -36.84 55.28
N SER A 440 -44.49 -37.89 55.68
CA SER A 440 -43.05 -38.00 55.43
C SER A 440 -42.74 -38.24 53.94
N MET A 441 -43.55 -39.06 53.27
CA MET A 441 -43.44 -39.36 51.84
C MET A 441 -43.83 -38.17 50.96
N ASP A 442 -44.91 -37.46 51.31
CA ASP A 442 -45.32 -36.21 50.65
C ASP A 442 -44.23 -35.13 50.78
N LYS A 443 -43.53 -35.08 51.93
CA LYS A 443 -42.35 -34.22 52.10
C LYS A 443 -41.20 -34.65 51.19
N MET A 444 -40.80 -35.93 51.18
CA MET A 444 -39.72 -36.43 50.31
C MET A 444 -40.02 -36.17 48.83
N PHE A 445 -41.26 -36.35 48.39
CA PHE A 445 -41.70 -36.02 47.04
C PHE A 445 -41.62 -34.51 46.73
N SER A 446 -42.03 -33.66 47.68
CA SER A 446 -41.89 -32.19 47.55
C SER A 446 -40.43 -31.75 47.50
N ASP A 447 -39.58 -32.30 48.37
CA ASP A 447 -38.14 -31.99 48.42
C ASP A 447 -37.48 -32.38 47.08
N LEU A 448 -37.76 -33.60 46.58
CA LEU A 448 -37.27 -34.10 45.28
C LEU A 448 -37.80 -33.26 44.10
N GLN A 449 -39.07 -32.84 44.13
CA GLN A 449 -39.63 -31.95 43.11
C GLN A 449 -38.92 -30.59 43.09
N THR A 450 -38.49 -30.05 44.25
CA THR A 450 -37.66 -28.84 44.30
C THR A 450 -36.23 -29.08 43.80
N GLY A 451 -35.63 -30.25 44.11
CA GLY A 451 -34.30 -30.63 43.59
C GLY A 451 -34.27 -30.74 42.06
N LEU A 452 -35.28 -31.39 41.47
CA LEU A 452 -35.44 -31.47 40.00
C LEU A 452 -35.58 -30.08 39.38
N SER A 453 -36.45 -29.23 39.97
CA SER A 453 -36.65 -27.84 39.50
C SER A 453 -35.37 -26.99 39.58
N GLN A 454 -34.48 -27.27 40.55
CA GLN A 454 -33.17 -26.63 40.66
C GLN A 454 -32.21 -27.15 39.58
N VAL A 455 -32.16 -28.46 39.33
CA VAL A 455 -31.34 -29.07 38.27
C VAL A 455 -31.72 -28.54 36.88
N ASP A 456 -33.01 -28.38 36.58
CA ASP A 456 -33.48 -27.76 35.32
C ASP A 456 -32.99 -26.30 35.20
N ALA A 457 -33.12 -25.50 36.27
CA ALA A 457 -32.69 -24.11 36.28
C ALA A 457 -31.16 -23.94 36.16
N GLU A 458 -30.38 -24.82 36.77
CA GLU A 458 -28.92 -24.88 36.60
C GLU A 458 -28.53 -25.31 35.19
N THR A 459 -29.25 -26.28 34.60
CA THR A 459 -29.05 -26.73 33.21
C THR A 459 -29.32 -25.60 32.20
N GLU A 460 -30.41 -24.85 32.36
CA GLU A 460 -30.65 -23.63 31.56
C GLU A 460 -29.55 -22.57 31.78
N GLY A 461 -29.05 -22.43 33.01
CA GLY A 461 -27.93 -21.56 33.35
C GLY A 461 -26.65 -21.91 32.59
N LEU A 462 -26.30 -23.18 32.55
CA LEU A 462 -25.12 -23.69 31.82
C LEU A 462 -25.31 -23.61 30.29
N SER A 463 -26.52 -23.81 29.79
CA SER A 463 -26.86 -23.59 28.37
C SER A 463 -26.71 -22.11 27.96
N ARG A 464 -27.07 -21.19 28.86
CA ARG A 464 -26.93 -19.74 28.64
C ARG A 464 -25.46 -19.32 28.62
N LYS A 465 -24.67 -19.71 29.63
CA LYS A 465 -23.22 -19.44 29.71
C LYS A 465 -22.47 -19.94 28.47
N LYS A 466 -22.78 -21.15 27.99
CA LYS A 466 -22.15 -21.70 26.78
C LYS A 466 -22.37 -20.79 25.57
N ARG A 467 -23.60 -20.31 25.39
CA ARG A 467 -23.95 -19.37 24.31
C ARG A 467 -23.23 -18.03 24.44
N GLU A 468 -23.08 -17.51 25.66
CA GLU A 468 -22.33 -16.28 25.96
C GLU A 468 -20.84 -16.43 25.58
N VAL A 469 -20.24 -17.60 25.82
CA VAL A 469 -18.87 -17.93 25.38
C VAL A 469 -18.78 -18.10 23.86
N ASP A 470 -19.71 -18.82 23.23
CA ASP A 470 -19.77 -19.00 21.77
C ASP A 470 -19.91 -17.63 21.05
N GLU A 471 -20.71 -16.71 21.59
CA GLU A 471 -20.94 -15.36 21.07
C GLU A 471 -19.70 -14.46 21.23
N PHE A 472 -19.02 -14.50 22.39
CA PHE A 472 -17.75 -13.80 22.60
C PHE A 472 -16.66 -14.29 21.62
N VAL A 473 -16.51 -15.60 21.46
CA VAL A 473 -15.54 -16.21 20.55
C VAL A 473 -15.84 -15.88 19.08
N ALA A 474 -17.12 -15.77 18.70
CA ALA A 474 -17.52 -15.31 17.37
C ALA A 474 -17.14 -13.82 17.15
N SER A 475 -17.44 -12.95 18.13
CA SER A 475 -17.11 -11.52 18.07
C SER A 475 -15.60 -11.26 17.93
N GLU A 476 -14.77 -11.93 18.73
CA GLU A 476 -13.32 -11.76 18.66
C GLU A 476 -12.72 -12.34 17.37
N LYS A 477 -13.30 -13.43 16.83
CA LYS A 477 -12.90 -13.98 15.53
C LYS A 477 -13.31 -13.07 14.36
N GLU A 478 -14.42 -12.35 14.47
CA GLU A 478 -14.79 -11.29 13.52
C GLU A 478 -13.82 -10.09 13.62
N ARG A 479 -13.47 -9.64 14.83
CA ARG A 479 -12.51 -8.55 15.05
C ARG A 479 -11.11 -8.89 14.50
N GLY A 480 -10.62 -10.10 14.78
CA GLY A 480 -9.37 -10.63 14.21
C GLY A 480 -9.45 -10.95 12.71
N ALA A 481 -10.64 -10.99 12.10
CA ALA A 481 -10.78 -11.07 10.64
C ALA A 481 -10.71 -9.68 9.99
N LYS A 482 -11.41 -8.68 10.55
CA LYS A 482 -11.37 -7.28 10.09
C LYS A 482 -9.95 -6.71 10.07
N LEU A 483 -9.17 -6.96 11.12
CA LEU A 483 -7.75 -6.56 11.15
C LEU A 483 -6.94 -7.19 10.01
N ARG A 484 -7.15 -8.47 9.68
CA ARG A 484 -6.46 -9.13 8.57
C ARG A 484 -6.92 -8.65 7.18
N GLU A 485 -8.15 -8.16 7.06
CA GLU A 485 -8.60 -7.45 5.84
C GLU A 485 -7.87 -6.10 5.69
N LEU A 486 -7.76 -5.31 6.77
CA LEU A 486 -6.98 -4.07 6.78
C LEU A 486 -5.48 -4.30 6.49
N VAL A 487 -4.90 -5.39 7.02
CA VAL A 487 -3.53 -5.84 6.68
C VAL A 487 -3.40 -6.13 5.20
N SER A 488 -4.32 -6.90 4.60
CA SER A 488 -4.28 -7.24 3.17
C SER A 488 -4.29 -5.98 2.30
N VAL A 489 -5.24 -5.07 2.54
CA VAL A 489 -5.38 -3.82 1.77
C VAL A 489 -4.14 -2.92 1.95
N SER A 490 -3.58 -2.85 3.16
CA SER A 490 -2.40 -2.03 3.46
C SER A 490 -1.11 -2.64 2.90
N ALA A 491 -1.02 -3.97 2.82
CA ALA A 491 0.08 -4.69 2.19
C ALA A 491 0.07 -4.50 0.67
N ASP A 492 -1.11 -4.52 0.04
CA ASP A 492 -1.28 -4.21 -1.39
C ASP A 492 -0.98 -2.73 -1.68
N GLU A 493 -1.41 -1.79 -0.83
CA GLU A 493 -1.03 -0.38 -0.94
C GLU A 493 0.50 -0.19 -0.82
N ALA A 494 1.17 -0.92 0.08
CA ALA A 494 2.64 -0.93 0.17
C ALA A 494 3.31 -1.51 -1.08
N ASN A 495 2.75 -2.57 -1.68
CA ASN A 495 3.22 -3.15 -2.95
C ASN A 495 3.11 -2.12 -4.10
N GLU A 496 2.04 -1.33 -4.16
CA GLU A 496 1.89 -0.27 -5.17
C GLU A 496 2.96 0.81 -5.03
N TYR A 497 3.30 1.25 -3.80
CA TYR A 497 4.41 2.18 -3.58
C TYR A 497 5.76 1.58 -4.00
N GLU A 498 6.04 0.32 -3.68
CA GLU A 498 7.30 -0.36 -4.07
C GLU A 498 7.50 -0.41 -5.60
N GLU A 499 6.44 -0.68 -6.38
CA GLU A 499 6.51 -0.60 -7.85
C GLU A 499 6.59 0.84 -8.38
N VAL A 500 5.92 1.82 -7.76
CA VAL A 500 6.06 3.26 -8.10
C VAL A 500 7.51 3.72 -7.92
N ILE A 501 8.14 3.39 -6.78
CA ILE A 501 9.55 3.70 -6.45
C ILE A 501 10.50 3.13 -7.52
N LYS A 502 10.29 1.86 -7.90
CA LYS A 502 11.06 1.14 -8.91
C LYS A 502 10.93 1.78 -10.29
N LEU A 503 9.71 2.10 -10.73
CA LEU A 503 9.46 2.80 -12.00
C LEU A 503 10.12 4.19 -12.04
N ARG A 504 9.95 4.98 -10.97
CA ARG A 504 10.57 6.31 -10.84
C ARG A 504 12.10 6.25 -10.90
N LYS A 505 12.72 5.29 -10.21
CA LYS A 505 14.18 5.08 -10.26
C LYS A 505 14.67 4.73 -11.67
N THR A 506 13.97 3.83 -12.38
CA THR A 506 14.32 3.47 -13.77
C THR A 506 14.18 4.65 -14.72
N LEU A 507 13.05 5.36 -14.69
CA LEU A 507 12.79 6.52 -15.54
C LEU A 507 13.78 7.67 -15.27
N MET A 508 14.07 7.95 -13.99
CA MET A 508 15.03 8.98 -13.59
C MET A 508 16.45 8.62 -14.04
N SER A 509 16.88 7.35 -13.91
CA SER A 509 18.17 6.86 -14.42
C SER A 509 18.34 7.11 -15.93
N TYR A 510 17.27 6.90 -16.72
CA TYR A 510 17.28 7.20 -18.15
C TYR A 510 17.43 8.71 -18.43
N VAL A 511 16.72 9.56 -17.68
CA VAL A 511 16.85 11.03 -17.79
C VAL A 511 18.27 11.47 -17.42
N SER A 512 18.83 11.04 -16.29
CA SER A 512 20.20 11.41 -15.87
C SER A 512 21.23 10.95 -16.90
N LYS A 513 21.05 9.78 -17.55
CA LYS A 513 21.91 9.32 -18.65
C LYS A 513 21.85 10.27 -19.87
N THR A 514 20.67 10.55 -20.41
CA THR A 514 20.53 11.44 -21.58
C THR A 514 21.04 12.86 -21.30
N ARG A 515 20.88 13.34 -20.06
CA ARG A 515 21.43 14.62 -19.57
C ARG A 515 22.97 14.61 -19.52
N GLU A 516 23.58 13.51 -19.08
CA GLU A 516 25.04 13.34 -19.08
C GLU A 516 25.60 13.25 -20.50
N GLU A 517 24.91 12.57 -21.42
CA GLU A 517 25.25 12.48 -22.85
C GLU A 517 25.16 13.85 -23.55
N ARG A 518 24.10 14.62 -23.27
CA ARG A 518 23.97 16.02 -23.70
C ARG A 518 25.14 16.89 -23.23
N ALA A 519 25.49 16.80 -21.94
CA ALA A 519 26.57 17.58 -21.35
C ALA A 519 27.95 17.24 -21.94
N LYS A 520 28.21 15.95 -22.23
CA LYS A 520 29.42 15.51 -22.95
C LYS A 520 29.50 16.15 -24.34
N LEU A 521 28.40 16.15 -25.10
CA LEU A 521 28.34 16.74 -26.44
C LEU A 521 28.55 18.26 -26.44
N VAL A 522 27.93 18.99 -25.50
CA VAL A 522 28.17 20.43 -25.31
C VAL A 522 29.66 20.72 -25.07
N ASN A 523 30.32 19.96 -24.19
CA ASN A 523 31.73 20.19 -23.88
C ASN A 523 32.70 19.78 -25.01
N ILE A 524 32.28 18.87 -25.90
CA ILE A 524 33.00 18.54 -27.14
C ILE A 524 32.82 19.68 -28.17
N GLU A 525 31.60 20.19 -28.35
CA GLU A 525 31.30 21.30 -29.27
C GLU A 525 32.04 22.60 -28.88
N GLU A 526 32.14 22.90 -27.59
CA GLU A 526 32.91 24.02 -27.04
C GLU A 526 34.41 23.90 -27.43
N LYS A 527 35.04 22.77 -27.13
CA LYS A 527 36.46 22.52 -27.45
C LYS A 527 36.76 22.52 -28.95
N LEU A 528 35.86 21.95 -29.76
CA LEU A 528 36.01 21.97 -31.21
C LEU A 528 35.84 23.38 -31.79
N SER A 529 34.97 24.20 -31.20
CA SER A 529 34.85 25.63 -31.55
C SER A 529 36.14 26.39 -31.22
N GLU A 530 36.74 26.16 -30.04
CA GLU A 530 38.04 26.72 -29.66
C GLU A 530 39.19 26.22 -30.56
N GLU A 531 39.14 25.00 -31.08
CA GLU A 531 40.11 24.48 -32.06
C GLU A 531 39.93 25.15 -33.43
N VAL A 532 38.70 25.28 -33.94
CA VAL A 532 38.41 25.96 -35.21
C VAL A 532 38.83 27.43 -35.15
N GLN A 533 38.47 28.17 -34.08
CA GLN A 533 38.85 29.59 -33.95
C GLN A 533 40.38 29.77 -33.97
N ARG A 534 41.12 28.99 -33.18
CA ARG A 534 42.60 29.08 -33.14
C ARG A 534 43.26 28.75 -34.48
N LEU A 535 42.69 27.82 -35.25
CA LEU A 535 43.16 27.53 -36.61
C LEU A 535 42.85 28.68 -37.58
N GLN A 536 41.69 29.33 -37.47
CA GLN A 536 41.34 30.52 -38.27
C GLN A 536 42.24 31.72 -37.93
N GLU A 537 42.63 31.89 -36.67
CA GLU A 537 43.65 32.85 -36.23
C GLU A 537 45.03 32.53 -36.82
N GLU A 538 45.47 31.26 -36.82
CA GLU A 538 46.74 30.85 -37.42
C GLU A 538 46.75 31.04 -38.95
N VAL A 539 45.65 30.74 -39.64
CA VAL A 539 45.47 31.02 -41.07
C VAL A 539 45.59 32.52 -41.35
N SER A 540 45.00 33.37 -40.51
CA SER A 540 45.04 34.83 -40.66
C SER A 540 46.48 35.36 -40.52
N SER A 541 47.20 34.93 -39.48
CA SER A 541 48.63 35.24 -39.26
C SER A 541 49.52 34.73 -40.40
N THR A 542 49.27 33.51 -40.89
CA THR A 542 50.03 32.92 -42.00
C THR A 542 49.76 33.64 -43.33
N ARG A 543 48.53 34.13 -43.57
CA ARG A 543 48.18 34.98 -44.73
C ARG A 543 48.86 36.36 -44.66
N GLU A 544 49.03 36.93 -43.46
CA GLU A 544 49.80 38.18 -43.29
C GLU A 544 51.29 37.98 -43.60
N SER A 545 51.91 36.90 -43.10
CA SER A 545 53.30 36.53 -43.44
C SER A 545 53.50 36.32 -44.95
N LEU A 546 52.55 35.64 -45.62
CA LEU A 546 52.56 35.48 -47.08
C LEU A 546 52.52 36.84 -47.82
N LYS A 547 51.74 37.80 -47.32
CA LYS A 547 51.64 39.16 -47.87
C LYS A 547 52.95 39.94 -47.68
N GLU A 548 53.60 39.83 -46.52
CA GLU A 548 54.92 40.42 -46.28
C GLU A 548 55.96 39.86 -47.26
N GLN A 549 56.06 38.53 -47.36
CA GLN A 549 57.02 37.85 -48.23
C GLN A 549 56.78 38.17 -49.72
N SER A 550 55.53 38.29 -50.15
CA SER A 550 55.17 38.74 -51.50
C SER A 550 55.66 40.18 -51.77
N SER A 551 55.55 41.09 -50.79
CA SER A 551 56.09 42.46 -50.92
C SER A 551 57.62 42.47 -51.01
N ARG A 552 58.31 41.64 -50.21
CA ARG A 552 59.76 41.47 -50.23
C ARG A 552 60.24 40.91 -51.58
N LYS A 553 59.55 39.91 -52.13
CA LYS A 553 59.78 39.39 -53.49
C LYS A 553 59.68 40.50 -54.54
N SER A 554 58.66 41.35 -54.47
CA SER A 554 58.48 42.48 -55.41
C SER A 554 59.63 43.49 -55.33
N ILE A 555 60.10 43.84 -54.13
CA ILE A 555 61.25 44.73 -53.91
C ILE A 555 62.53 44.13 -54.50
N ILE A 556 62.78 42.83 -54.30
CA ILE A 556 63.95 42.14 -54.87
C ILE A 556 63.88 42.14 -56.41
N GLN A 557 62.71 41.87 -57.00
CA GLN A 557 62.51 41.93 -58.44
C GLN A 557 62.74 43.34 -59.01
N GLN A 558 62.29 44.39 -58.32
CA GLN A 558 62.57 45.79 -58.69
C GLN A 558 64.07 46.11 -58.66
N ASN A 559 64.79 45.61 -57.65
CA ASN A 559 66.25 45.77 -57.54
C ASN A 559 66.97 45.04 -58.69
N ILE A 560 66.57 43.81 -59.03
CA ILE A 560 67.14 43.06 -60.17
C ILE A 560 66.95 43.83 -61.48
N THR A 561 65.75 44.35 -61.76
CA THR A 561 65.51 45.19 -62.95
C THR A 561 66.40 46.43 -62.96
N SER A 562 66.49 47.14 -61.83
CA SER A 562 67.38 48.31 -61.64
C SER A 562 68.86 48.00 -61.87
N PHE A 563 69.34 46.80 -61.49
CA PHE A 563 70.69 46.36 -61.77
C PHE A 563 70.90 46.00 -63.25
N MET A 564 69.93 45.33 -63.88
CA MET A 564 69.98 45.00 -65.31
C MET A 564 70.01 46.26 -66.19
N ASP A 565 69.19 47.28 -65.89
CA ASP A 565 69.21 48.57 -66.59
C ASP A 565 70.58 49.27 -66.51
N LYS A 566 71.22 49.24 -65.33
CA LYS A 566 72.57 49.79 -65.13
C LYS A 566 73.63 48.99 -65.91
N ILE A 567 73.55 47.66 -65.90
CA ILE A 567 74.44 46.80 -66.69
C ILE A 567 74.29 47.12 -68.18
N MET A 568 73.05 47.20 -68.70
CA MET A 568 72.79 47.55 -70.11
C MET A 568 73.31 48.95 -70.48
N PHE A 569 73.18 49.94 -69.58
CA PHE A 569 73.76 51.26 -69.79
C PHE A 569 75.30 51.20 -69.89
N ILE A 570 75.96 50.49 -68.98
CA ILE A 570 77.42 50.32 -68.99
C ILE A 570 77.89 49.55 -70.24
N GLU A 571 77.21 48.47 -70.61
CA GLU A 571 77.51 47.69 -71.82
C GLU A 571 77.34 48.50 -73.10
N LYS A 572 76.41 49.46 -73.14
CA LYS A 572 76.27 50.41 -74.24
C LYS A 572 77.38 51.47 -74.24
N ARG A 573 77.77 52.00 -73.07
CA ARG A 573 78.78 53.08 -72.96
C ARG A 573 80.22 52.60 -73.14
N MET A 574 80.56 51.36 -72.78
CA MET A 574 81.92 50.82 -72.93
C MET A 574 82.43 50.84 -74.39
N PRO A 575 81.69 50.38 -75.42
CA PRO A 575 82.10 50.50 -76.83
C PRO A 575 82.30 51.94 -77.30
N GLU A 576 81.51 52.89 -76.81
CA GLU A 576 81.63 54.32 -77.13
C GLU A 576 82.95 54.88 -76.56
N LEU A 577 83.22 54.65 -75.28
CA LEU A 577 84.48 55.01 -74.62
C LEU A 577 85.69 54.33 -75.30
N GLU A 578 85.56 53.08 -75.71
CA GLU A 578 86.60 52.35 -76.44
C GLU A 578 86.87 52.95 -77.83
N ALA A 579 85.88 53.56 -78.48
CA ALA A 579 86.04 54.31 -79.72
C ALA A 579 86.65 55.71 -79.49
N GLU A 580 86.15 56.46 -78.50
CA GLU A 580 86.67 57.78 -78.10
C GLU A 580 88.16 57.70 -77.72
N LYS A 581 88.54 56.68 -76.93
CA LYS A 581 89.93 56.31 -76.58
C LYS A 581 90.81 56.09 -77.81
N LYS A 582 90.31 55.40 -78.84
CA LYS A 582 91.04 55.15 -80.10
C LYS A 582 91.23 56.44 -80.90
N VAL A 583 90.21 57.30 -80.96
CA VAL A 583 90.31 58.62 -81.61
C VAL A 583 91.32 59.50 -80.88
N ALA A 584 91.24 59.61 -79.56
CA ALA A 584 92.17 60.38 -78.73
C ALA A 584 93.63 59.91 -78.88
N ALA A 585 93.86 58.60 -78.94
CA ALA A 585 95.18 58.03 -79.18
C ALA A 585 95.68 58.31 -80.62
N SER A 586 94.80 58.20 -81.63
CA SER A 586 95.11 58.50 -83.03
C SER A 586 95.51 59.97 -83.23
N THR A 587 94.81 60.90 -82.58
CA THR A 587 95.15 62.33 -82.55
C THR A 587 96.35 62.66 -81.63
N ARG A 588 97.07 61.66 -81.11
CA ARG A 588 98.22 61.78 -80.18
C ARG A 588 97.92 62.50 -78.87
N ASN A 589 96.65 62.60 -78.46
CA ASN A 589 96.25 63.15 -77.17
C ASN A 589 96.30 62.05 -76.09
N PHE A 590 97.52 61.61 -75.76
CA PHE A 590 97.75 60.50 -74.83
C PHE A 590 97.24 60.75 -73.40
N LYS A 591 97.12 62.01 -72.97
CA LYS A 591 96.52 62.36 -71.67
C LYS A 591 95.02 62.04 -71.64
N GLU A 592 94.32 62.37 -72.74
CA GLU A 592 92.89 62.12 -72.88
C GLU A 592 92.61 60.62 -73.04
N ALA A 593 93.34 59.94 -73.92
CA ALA A 593 93.27 58.48 -74.07
C ALA A 593 93.59 57.74 -72.75
N GLY A 594 94.50 58.28 -71.94
CA GLY A 594 94.82 57.78 -70.60
C GLY A 594 93.68 57.96 -69.59
N ARG A 595 92.96 59.09 -69.62
CA ARG A 595 91.78 59.31 -68.77
C ARG A 595 90.63 58.37 -69.16
N ILE A 596 90.31 58.30 -70.46
CA ILE A 596 89.25 57.42 -70.97
C ILE A 596 89.57 55.95 -70.69
N ALA A 597 90.85 55.55 -70.75
CA ALA A 597 91.27 54.20 -70.36
C ALA A 597 91.19 53.91 -68.84
N ALA A 598 91.19 54.94 -67.98
CA ALA A 598 90.92 54.80 -66.55
C ALA A 598 89.40 54.75 -66.27
N GLU A 599 88.62 55.59 -66.95
CA GLU A 599 87.15 55.59 -66.92
C GLU A 599 86.59 54.23 -67.36
N LEU A 600 87.05 53.68 -68.50
CA LEU A 600 86.66 52.35 -68.99
C LEU A 600 86.95 51.25 -67.95
N LYS A 601 88.07 51.32 -67.22
CA LYS A 601 88.39 50.37 -66.15
C LYS A 601 87.48 50.54 -64.94
N SER A 602 87.18 51.78 -64.55
CA SER A 602 86.26 52.08 -63.45
C SER A 602 84.86 51.55 -63.76
N LEU A 603 84.38 51.78 -64.98
CA LEU A 603 83.07 51.35 -65.45
C LEU A 603 82.97 49.81 -65.58
N ASN A 604 84.07 49.13 -65.96
CA ASN A 604 84.11 47.66 -65.92
C ASN A 604 84.05 47.13 -64.48
N LEU A 605 84.82 47.69 -63.55
CA LEU A 605 84.76 47.29 -62.14
C LEU A 605 83.38 47.56 -61.51
N GLU A 606 82.70 48.63 -61.93
CA GLU A 606 81.32 48.91 -61.56
C GLU A 606 80.34 47.88 -62.16
N LYS A 607 80.52 47.48 -63.44
CA LYS A 607 79.77 46.36 -64.02
C LYS A 607 79.98 45.07 -63.23
N ASP A 608 81.23 44.70 -62.97
CA ASP A 608 81.57 43.45 -62.26
C ASP A 608 80.92 43.44 -60.86
N LYS A 609 80.93 44.58 -60.16
CA LYS A 609 80.25 44.78 -58.87
C LYS A 609 78.73 44.62 -58.99
N ILE A 610 78.09 45.33 -59.92
CA ILE A 610 76.62 45.26 -60.10
C ILE A 610 76.21 43.85 -60.55
N GLN A 611 77.05 43.14 -61.31
CA GLN A 611 76.80 41.76 -61.72
C GLN A 611 76.88 40.77 -60.53
N ILE A 612 77.75 41.01 -59.55
CA ILE A 612 77.76 40.28 -58.27
C ILE A 612 76.50 40.61 -57.45
N GLU A 613 76.12 41.88 -57.34
CA GLU A 613 74.90 42.32 -56.63
C GLU A 613 73.62 41.74 -57.27
N THR A 614 73.59 41.62 -58.60
CA THR A 614 72.51 40.95 -59.34
C THR A 614 72.47 39.45 -59.04
N GLY A 615 73.63 38.80 -58.96
CA GLY A 615 73.73 37.38 -58.58
C GLY A 615 73.22 37.11 -57.17
N GLN A 616 73.58 37.97 -56.21
CA GLN A 616 73.08 37.92 -54.84
C GLN A 616 71.56 38.13 -54.78
N ALA A 617 71.04 39.16 -55.44
CA ALA A 617 69.60 39.44 -55.48
C ALA A 617 68.80 38.29 -56.13
N ASN A 618 69.34 37.60 -57.14
CA ASN A 618 68.70 36.40 -57.72
C ASN A 618 68.63 35.23 -56.72
N SER A 619 69.69 34.98 -55.93
CA SER A 619 69.64 33.94 -54.88
C SER A 619 68.72 34.33 -53.71
N GLU A 620 68.60 35.61 -53.39
CA GLU A 620 67.61 36.10 -52.42
C GLU A 620 66.18 35.98 -52.95
N LEU A 621 65.96 36.19 -54.26
CA LEU A 621 64.67 35.96 -54.92
C LEU A 621 64.27 34.49 -54.88
N GLU A 622 65.17 33.58 -55.27
CA GLU A 622 64.93 32.14 -55.22
C GLU A 622 64.56 31.67 -53.80
N LYS A 623 65.26 32.19 -52.78
CA LYS A 623 64.95 31.91 -51.37
C LYS A 623 63.58 32.48 -50.96
N ALA A 624 63.23 33.69 -51.37
CA ALA A 624 61.92 34.27 -51.10
C ALA A 624 60.77 33.52 -51.80
N GLU A 625 61.02 32.97 -53.01
CA GLU A 625 60.05 32.14 -53.72
C GLU A 625 59.85 30.76 -53.04
N GLN A 626 60.90 30.17 -52.48
CA GLN A 626 60.81 28.97 -51.64
C GLN A 626 60.05 29.24 -50.33
N GLU A 627 60.36 30.34 -49.63
CA GLU A 627 59.64 30.76 -48.40
C GLU A 627 58.13 30.99 -48.66
N ILE A 628 57.77 31.56 -49.82
CA ILE A 628 56.37 31.73 -50.25
C ILE A 628 55.69 30.38 -50.50
N GLU A 629 56.33 29.48 -51.23
CA GLU A 629 55.80 28.14 -51.57
C GLU A 629 55.61 27.25 -50.33
N GLU A 630 56.49 27.34 -49.34
CA GLU A 630 56.33 26.68 -48.03
C GLU A 630 55.15 27.28 -47.23
N THR A 631 54.99 28.61 -47.27
CA THR A 631 53.88 29.31 -46.59
C THR A 631 52.52 28.95 -47.21
N ILE A 632 52.44 28.84 -48.54
CA ILE A 632 51.22 28.39 -49.25
C ILE A 632 50.85 26.95 -48.86
N LYS A 633 51.82 26.04 -48.75
CA LYS A 633 51.59 24.67 -48.28
C LYS A 633 51.08 24.62 -46.83
N ARG A 634 51.60 25.49 -45.95
CA ARG A 634 51.07 25.62 -44.57
C ARG A 634 49.61 26.06 -44.58
N LEU A 635 49.24 27.04 -45.40
CA LEU A 635 47.85 27.50 -45.53
C LEU A 635 46.91 26.39 -46.00
N GLN A 636 47.29 25.65 -47.04
CA GLN A 636 46.48 24.53 -47.55
C GLN A 636 46.28 23.41 -46.50
N GLU A 637 47.30 23.13 -45.69
CA GLU A 637 47.20 22.16 -44.59
C GLU A 637 46.34 22.67 -43.43
N LEU A 638 46.43 23.96 -43.08
CA LEU A 638 45.57 24.58 -42.07
C LEU A 638 44.10 24.62 -42.52
N GLU A 639 43.84 24.99 -43.78
CA GLU A 639 42.49 24.98 -44.37
C GLU A 639 41.90 23.55 -44.38
N ARG A 640 42.73 22.53 -44.67
CA ARG A 640 42.35 21.11 -44.56
C ARG A 640 42.04 20.68 -43.12
N LEU A 641 42.79 21.19 -42.13
CA LEU A 641 42.56 20.91 -40.71
C LEU A 641 41.28 21.60 -40.19
N ILE A 642 41.02 22.85 -40.60
CA ILE A 642 39.78 23.57 -40.30
C ILE A 642 38.58 22.78 -40.80
N LEU A 643 38.56 22.38 -42.08
CA LEU A 643 37.45 21.60 -42.64
C LEU A 643 37.21 20.27 -41.90
N SER A 644 38.28 19.58 -41.48
CA SER A 644 38.17 18.38 -40.65
C SER A 644 37.47 18.69 -39.33
N LYS A 645 37.88 19.76 -38.66
CA LYS A 645 37.36 20.16 -37.35
C LYS A 645 35.94 20.73 -37.41
N GLU A 646 35.59 21.43 -38.47
CA GLU A 646 34.22 21.87 -38.75
C GLU A 646 33.28 20.68 -39.01
N THR A 647 33.76 19.58 -39.60
CA THR A 647 32.96 18.34 -39.69
C THR A 647 32.82 17.62 -38.35
N GLU A 648 33.87 17.51 -37.54
CA GLU A 648 33.80 16.96 -36.17
C GLU A 648 32.81 17.76 -35.28
N LEU A 649 32.87 19.10 -35.39
CA LEU A 649 32.00 20.05 -34.71
C LEU A 649 30.53 19.83 -35.12
N SER A 650 30.29 19.72 -36.43
CA SER A 650 28.94 19.57 -36.99
C SER A 650 28.29 18.23 -36.65
N VAL A 651 29.07 17.14 -36.54
CA VAL A 651 28.58 15.84 -36.05
C VAL A 651 28.16 15.94 -34.57
N SER A 652 29.02 16.54 -33.74
CA SER A 652 28.74 16.71 -32.30
C SER A 652 27.49 17.58 -32.06
N ARG A 653 27.36 18.66 -32.82
CA ARG A 653 26.20 19.57 -32.80
C ARG A 653 24.92 18.88 -33.30
N PHE A 654 25.00 18.10 -34.39
CA PHE A 654 23.87 17.31 -34.89
C PHE A 654 23.34 16.32 -33.82
N GLN A 655 24.23 15.63 -33.12
CA GLN A 655 23.86 14.72 -32.02
C GLN A 655 23.22 15.49 -30.85
N ARG A 656 23.78 16.64 -30.45
CA ARG A 656 23.17 17.46 -29.39
C ARG A 656 21.77 17.93 -29.77
N LEU A 657 21.58 18.43 -30.99
CA LEU A 657 20.29 18.94 -31.48
C LEU A 657 19.20 17.87 -31.55
N ARG A 658 19.56 16.60 -31.78
CA ARG A 658 18.63 15.47 -31.65
C ARG A 658 18.14 15.30 -30.22
N ILE A 659 19.06 15.34 -29.24
CA ILE A 659 18.71 15.29 -27.82
C ILE A 659 17.87 16.52 -27.43
N ASP A 660 18.25 17.73 -27.84
CA ASP A 660 17.48 18.95 -27.57
C ASP A 660 16.05 18.85 -28.14
N SER A 661 15.89 18.43 -29.41
CA SER A 661 14.58 18.24 -30.05
C SER A 661 13.75 17.13 -29.37
N GLY A 662 14.40 16.02 -28.99
CA GLY A 662 13.79 14.91 -28.29
C GLY A 662 13.29 15.27 -26.89
N THR A 663 14.13 15.93 -26.10
CA THR A 663 13.76 16.46 -24.78
C THR A 663 12.64 17.49 -24.90
N ALA A 664 12.68 18.40 -25.87
CA ALA A 664 11.58 19.35 -26.12
C ALA A 664 10.27 18.64 -26.51
N LYS A 665 10.32 17.54 -27.28
CA LYS A 665 9.15 16.68 -27.60
C LYS A 665 8.60 15.96 -26.36
N ALA A 666 9.46 15.53 -25.43
CA ALA A 666 9.06 14.93 -24.16
C ALA A 666 8.40 15.95 -23.22
N GLU A 667 9.01 17.13 -23.05
CA GLU A 667 8.46 18.20 -22.22
C GLU A 667 7.19 18.81 -22.81
N ARG A 668 7.07 18.86 -24.15
CA ARG A 668 5.81 19.17 -24.82
C ARG A 668 4.70 18.18 -24.46
N SER A 669 5.04 16.89 -24.39
CA SER A 669 4.08 15.85 -23.99
C SER A 669 3.65 16.01 -22.53
N ALA A 670 4.57 16.44 -21.65
CA ALA A 670 4.26 16.82 -20.28
C ALA A 670 3.31 18.03 -20.20
N ALA A 671 3.60 19.09 -20.96
CA ALA A 671 2.77 20.28 -21.03
C ALA A 671 1.35 19.97 -21.56
N LEU A 672 1.21 19.06 -22.54
CA LEU A 672 -0.09 18.61 -23.04
C LEU A 672 -0.90 17.85 -21.98
N GLU A 673 -0.28 16.89 -21.29
CA GLU A 673 -0.91 16.15 -20.18
C GLU A 673 -1.35 17.06 -19.02
N LEU A 674 -0.54 18.08 -18.72
CA LEU A 674 -0.83 19.08 -17.70
C LEU A 674 -1.65 20.28 -18.22
N SER A 675 -2.22 20.16 -19.43
CA SER A 675 -3.11 21.15 -20.08
C SER A 675 -2.51 22.55 -20.31
N ASP A 676 -1.18 22.67 -20.27
CA ASP A 676 -0.40 23.89 -20.51
C ASP A 676 -0.16 24.07 -22.03
N LEU A 677 -1.23 24.39 -22.76
CA LEU A 677 -1.23 24.48 -24.23
C LEU A 677 -0.31 25.59 -24.77
N GLU A 678 -0.02 26.63 -24.00
CA GLU A 678 0.92 27.70 -24.39
C GLU A 678 2.35 27.17 -24.39
N GLU A 679 2.79 26.56 -23.29
CA GLU A 679 4.11 25.95 -23.17
C GLU A 679 4.29 24.77 -24.14
N ALA A 680 3.24 23.97 -24.38
CA ALA A 680 3.23 22.87 -25.36
C ALA A 680 3.42 23.32 -26.82
N ASN A 681 3.01 24.55 -27.17
CA ASN A 681 3.25 25.13 -28.49
C ASN A 681 4.67 25.70 -28.60
N LEU A 682 5.14 26.43 -27.58
CA LEU A 682 6.52 26.94 -27.55
C LEU A 682 7.56 25.80 -27.60
N LEU A 683 7.29 24.67 -26.93
CA LEU A 683 8.13 23.47 -27.00
C LEU A 683 8.01 22.72 -28.32
N LEU A 684 6.92 22.91 -29.10
CA LEU A 684 6.84 22.39 -30.47
C LEU A 684 7.73 23.21 -31.42
N GLU A 685 7.70 24.53 -31.30
CA GLU A 685 8.54 25.45 -32.08
C GLU A 685 10.02 25.21 -31.77
N GLU A 686 10.39 25.10 -30.48
CA GLU A 686 11.75 24.78 -30.02
C GLU A 686 12.25 23.43 -30.56
N ALA A 687 11.39 22.39 -30.52
CA ALA A 687 11.74 21.08 -31.07
C ALA A 687 11.90 21.09 -32.60
N GLN A 688 11.10 21.88 -33.32
CA GLN A 688 11.15 22.03 -34.78
C GLN A 688 12.33 22.89 -35.24
N GLU A 689 12.74 23.90 -34.46
CA GLU A 689 13.93 24.70 -34.74
C GLU A 689 15.20 23.84 -34.63
N ALA A 690 15.33 23.06 -33.55
CA ALA A 690 16.45 22.12 -33.37
C ALA A 690 16.48 21.03 -34.47
N GLU A 691 15.32 20.48 -34.85
CA GLU A 691 15.20 19.47 -35.93
C GLU A 691 15.52 20.08 -37.31
N SER A 692 15.11 21.34 -37.56
CA SER A 692 15.47 22.09 -38.76
C SER A 692 16.96 22.43 -38.82
N GLU A 693 17.61 22.69 -37.69
CA GLU A 693 19.07 22.89 -37.65
C GLU A 693 19.84 21.57 -37.86
N ALA A 694 19.39 20.47 -37.23
CA ALA A 694 19.98 19.15 -37.41
C ALA A 694 19.95 18.70 -38.88
N GLU A 695 18.80 18.82 -39.56
CA GLU A 695 18.69 18.48 -40.99
C GLU A 695 19.53 19.40 -41.89
N LYS A 696 19.72 20.69 -41.54
CA LYS A 696 20.68 21.56 -42.26
C LYS A 696 22.10 21.05 -42.14
N LEU A 697 22.57 20.74 -40.93
CA LEU A 697 23.93 20.21 -40.69
C LEU A 697 24.15 18.86 -41.40
N LYS A 698 23.16 17.97 -41.34
CA LYS A 698 23.14 16.67 -42.04
C LYS A 698 23.34 16.83 -43.54
N LEU A 699 22.62 17.76 -44.16
CA LEU A 699 22.75 18.09 -45.60
C LEU A 699 24.09 18.76 -45.92
N THR A 700 24.52 19.76 -45.12
CA THR A 700 25.73 20.55 -45.39
C THR A 700 27.02 19.72 -45.25
N CYS A 701 27.12 18.88 -44.22
CA CYS A 701 28.30 18.04 -43.99
C CYS A 701 28.24 16.68 -44.70
N GLY A 702 27.18 16.41 -45.48
CA GLY A 702 27.01 15.14 -46.18
C GLY A 702 26.95 13.94 -45.23
N LEU A 703 26.40 14.13 -44.01
CA LEU A 703 26.35 13.10 -42.98
C LEU A 703 25.45 11.96 -43.47
N LYS A 704 26.10 10.87 -43.89
CA LYS A 704 25.40 9.71 -44.42
C LYS A 704 24.54 9.03 -43.36
N GLN A 705 23.54 8.35 -43.88
CA GLN A 705 22.62 7.40 -43.24
C GLN A 705 23.29 6.14 -42.64
N GLU A 706 24.60 6.15 -42.39
CA GLU A 706 25.38 5.01 -41.89
C GLU A 706 25.17 4.84 -40.35
N GLY A 707 23.92 4.54 -39.98
CA GLY A 707 23.45 4.34 -38.60
C GLY A 707 21.96 4.01 -38.43
N GLU A 708 21.10 4.24 -39.45
CA GLU A 708 19.63 4.19 -39.32
C GLU A 708 18.98 2.81 -39.07
N GLU A 709 19.74 1.71 -38.93
CA GLU A 709 19.17 0.37 -38.69
C GLU A 709 19.32 -0.18 -37.25
N GLU A 710 20.19 0.39 -36.39
CA GLU A 710 20.26 0.01 -34.96
C GLU A 710 20.36 1.20 -33.96
N GLU A 711 20.17 2.45 -34.41
CA GLU A 711 19.81 3.52 -33.45
C GLU A 711 18.39 3.26 -32.90
N ALA A 712 18.34 2.73 -31.67
CA ALA A 712 17.09 2.50 -30.94
C ALA A 712 16.25 3.78 -30.85
N LYS A 713 14.92 3.63 -30.74
CA LYS A 713 14.01 4.76 -30.49
C LYS A 713 14.42 5.49 -29.21
N GLU A 714 15.08 6.64 -29.36
CA GLU A 714 15.44 7.53 -28.26
C GLU A 714 14.15 8.14 -27.68
N CYS A 715 13.57 7.47 -26.67
CA CYS A 715 12.34 7.90 -26.04
C CYS A 715 12.65 8.76 -24.81
N PHE A 716 12.74 10.06 -25.05
CA PHE A 716 13.00 11.06 -24.01
C PHE A 716 11.82 11.17 -23.04
N VAL A 717 12.13 11.36 -21.76
CA VAL A 717 11.15 11.39 -20.66
C VAL A 717 11.22 12.74 -19.94
N SER A 718 10.07 13.32 -19.61
CA SER A 718 9.98 14.54 -18.80
C SER A 718 10.04 14.24 -17.32
N MET A 719 10.87 14.98 -16.57
CA MET A 719 10.90 14.93 -15.10
C MET A 719 9.58 15.39 -14.46
N GLU A 720 8.84 16.29 -15.12
CA GLU A 720 7.55 16.79 -14.63
C GLU A 720 6.46 15.70 -14.73
N LEU A 721 6.55 14.78 -15.70
CA LEU A 721 5.71 13.58 -15.76
C LEU A 721 6.13 12.54 -14.71
N ILE A 722 7.43 12.27 -14.55
CA ILE A 722 7.91 11.34 -13.50
C ILE A 722 7.40 11.81 -12.13
N ALA A 723 7.48 13.11 -11.83
CA ALA A 723 6.99 13.68 -10.58
C ALA A 723 5.47 13.48 -10.38
N THR A 724 4.68 13.82 -11.40
CA THR A 724 3.21 13.94 -11.28
C THR A 724 2.43 12.63 -11.49
N PHE A 725 2.99 11.65 -12.19
CA PHE A 725 2.29 10.40 -12.50
C PHE A 725 2.24 9.41 -11.31
N GLY A 726 1.09 8.72 -11.19
CA GLY A 726 0.92 7.54 -10.35
C GLY A 726 1.13 6.24 -11.12
N LEU A 727 1.10 5.10 -10.42
CA LEU A 727 1.51 3.76 -10.88
C LEU A 727 1.20 3.45 -12.35
N LYS A 728 -0.07 3.50 -12.78
CA LYS A 728 -0.49 3.13 -14.14
C LYS A 728 0.13 4.01 -15.23
N LYS A 729 0.15 5.34 -15.03
CA LYS A 729 0.81 6.24 -15.99
C LYS A 729 2.34 6.16 -15.94
N LEU A 730 2.93 5.76 -14.80
CA LEU A 730 4.36 5.45 -14.72
C LEU A 730 4.72 4.14 -15.45
N GLN A 731 3.83 3.15 -15.45
CA GLN A 731 3.97 1.92 -16.25
C GLN A 731 3.90 2.24 -17.75
N GLU A 732 2.86 2.95 -18.19
CA GLU A 732 2.72 3.42 -19.59
C GLU A 732 3.94 4.25 -20.06
N LEU A 733 4.47 5.10 -19.18
CA LEU A 733 5.67 5.90 -19.46
C LEU A 733 6.95 5.04 -19.50
N ALA A 734 7.09 4.03 -18.64
CA ALA A 734 8.23 3.11 -18.66
C ALA A 734 8.20 2.17 -19.88
N GLU A 735 7.02 1.70 -20.31
CA GLU A 735 6.86 0.91 -21.54
C GLU A 735 7.22 1.67 -22.82
N SER A 736 7.25 3.01 -22.78
CA SER A 736 7.69 3.82 -23.92
C SER A 736 9.22 3.87 -24.10
N VAL A 737 9.97 3.62 -23.03
CA VAL A 737 11.44 3.69 -22.98
C VAL A 737 12.06 2.36 -23.42
N PRO A 738 13.15 2.36 -24.23
CA PRO A 738 13.88 1.13 -24.53
C PRO A 738 14.49 0.51 -23.27
N SER A 739 14.25 -0.79 -23.07
CA SER A 739 14.66 -1.58 -21.90
C SER A 739 16.10 -2.11 -21.93
#